data_AF-A0A9N9BVB4-F1
#
_entry.id   AF-A0A9N9BVB4-F1
#
_cell.length_a   1.000
_cell.length_b   1.000
_cell.length_c   1.000
_cell.angle_alpha   90.00
_cell.angle_beta   90.00
_cell.angle_gamma   90.00
#
_symmetry.space_group_name_H-M   'P 1'
#
loop_
_entity.id
_entity.type
_entity.pdbx_description
1 polymer ?
#
loop_
_entity_poly.entity_id
_entity_poly.type
_entity_poly.pdbx_seq_one_letter_code
_entity_poly.pdbx_strand_id
1 'polypeptide(L)'
;MSYVLRSARVSSLLKSGETKPITVKKLTKKASDQSVKQVSKGKAKDHDLSIETVKEPLKQENEKLVGAHVSVSGGIHNAIKYSLIIGANAFAIFLRNQRRWDAQPLNPEHVSMFREGCEENMYPSGSVLPHGSYLINLGNPDQEKREKSYKAFLEDLKRCEILGLTLYNFHPGSTVGQCTPEESIQHIADCINRAHKETKSVICVVENMAGAGNSVGSKFEELGEIISLVKNKKRVGVCIDTCHTFAAGYDLRTKERYEETMSEFSRHVGFQYLRGMHLNDSLKELGSRVDRHANIGKGYLGLEPFRLIMNDSRMDEIPLILETPVPDDDLEIYQKEIALLYTLVGKQSLADANIPKNFVKSHDIIEITNSNSLEQMEKDKKNIRAIDDSNVTVPQKKKTKTKLGKSVLSKSVLFNARRLSFLSSLQLQKKSLVKLTKSQSRLYSLDVQKNEKETIIKLLYNIGSKKEAEQYLRQFSSVESQKFAVIKVGGAVISDEIDSLASSLSFLNRVGLYPIVLHGGGPQLNIELSKAGIKPDYKDGIRITDAKTLEIARSIFIKENLKLVEALEKLGTRARPITGGVFIADYLDRESYGYVGQITGINKNVVNASINAGALPILTSLAETPSGQILNVNADVAAGELAKVLEPLKIIYLNEKGGLINEETKKKIDVINLDEEYDHYMAQPWVKYGTRLKLIEIKDLLDHLPRSSSVAITAVGQLPKELFTDSGAGTLIRRGYRLFKYNSFDEMDKNKLQKILQTSPNSDFMSKISKKSYKVYSDEPYDVLAVVTQDKSNPNSIPLLEKFIATENSILSNIIDNIWQIIQNDNPRLLWAVDDHDENKAWHFSRSDGSYTINGKTLFWYGINVNDVSAAVKDFAATLFETNTTPSSGRAFANASRTFSTFARHNQHNNAFSMSNLSRRQYATLTSPSKVALIGARGYTGQNFVSLLNNHPHISLSHVSSRELEGQELSGYSKEKIKYVNLNTEQIKDMQKNGEVDCWVMALPNGICTPFVQAVNEGQTNKSLIVDLSADHRFNDEWTYGLPELGDRESFRNSTKISNPGCYATGSQLSIAPLLPYISETPTIFGVSGYSGAGTKPSPKNDPKFLENNMIPYSLTDHIHEREISYHLGRAVNFIPHVAPFFQGITLTVNIPLSKTFRSAEIRELYEQKYADEKLIKVVDDVPLVKDISKKHIVKIGGFGVHSSGKRVVIITTIDNLLKGAATQALQNINLALGYNEYEGIPME
;
A
#
# COMPACT_ATOMS: atom_id res chain seq x y z
N MET A 1 51.87 -49.06 -2.99
CA MET A 1 52.32 -50.00 -4.04
C MET A 1 51.13 -50.87 -4.43
N SER A 2 51.11 -51.45 -5.63
CA SER A 2 49.90 -52.05 -6.23
C SER A 2 49.61 -53.50 -5.79
N TYR A 3 48.64 -54.14 -6.47
CA TYR A 3 48.16 -55.54 -6.40
C TYR A 3 47.00 -55.81 -5.40
N VAL A 4 45.87 -56.49 -5.71
CA VAL A 4 45.36 -57.41 -6.79
C VAL A 4 45.35 -58.91 -6.39
N LEU A 5 44.38 -59.65 -6.97
CA LEU A 5 43.99 -61.08 -6.83
C LEU A 5 42.91 -61.34 -5.75
N ARG A 6 41.82 -62.11 -5.93
CA ARG A 6 41.31 -63.15 -6.88
C ARG A 6 41.48 -64.63 -6.46
N SER A 7 40.34 -65.29 -6.18
CA SER A 7 39.99 -66.72 -6.35
C SER A 7 38.45 -66.80 -6.22
N ALA A 8 37.66 -67.35 -7.18
CA ALA A 8 37.30 -68.76 -7.39
C ALA A 8 36.67 -69.45 -6.14
N ARG A 9 35.65 -70.34 -6.22
CA ARG A 9 35.27 -71.29 -7.30
C ARG A 9 33.88 -71.98 -7.05
N VAL A 10 33.30 -72.64 -8.07
CA VAL A 10 32.23 -73.69 -8.05
C VAL A 10 30.73 -73.25 -7.90
N SER A 11 29.87 -74.06 -8.54
CA SER A 11 28.38 -74.13 -8.58
C SER A 11 27.76 -74.77 -7.31
N SER A 12 26.45 -74.78 -6.98
CA SER A 12 25.16 -74.25 -7.54
C SER A 12 24.11 -74.27 -6.37
N LEU A 13 22.77 -74.44 -6.42
CA LEU A 13 21.73 -74.84 -7.41
C LEU A 13 20.32 -74.46 -6.84
N LEU A 14 19.24 -74.92 -7.50
CA LEU A 14 17.82 -74.96 -7.09
C LEU A 14 16.96 -73.68 -7.15
N LYS A 15 15.64 -73.90 -7.06
CA LYS A 15 14.52 -73.01 -7.43
C LYS A 15 13.63 -72.71 -6.22
N SER A 16 12.81 -71.64 -6.31
CA SER A 16 11.56 -71.38 -5.55
C SER A 16 11.70 -71.29 -4.01
N GLY A 17 10.81 -70.63 -3.28
CA GLY A 17 9.62 -69.84 -3.65
C GLY A 17 8.72 -69.64 -2.42
N GLU A 18 7.95 -68.56 -2.39
CA GLU A 18 6.92 -68.22 -1.37
C GLU A 18 7.31 -68.20 0.13
N THR A 19 7.09 -67.07 0.81
CA THR A 19 6.61 -67.08 2.21
C THR A 19 5.70 -65.89 2.54
N LYS A 20 4.58 -66.20 3.18
CA LYS A 20 3.67 -65.36 3.98
C LYS A 20 3.15 -66.30 5.11
N PRO A 21 2.51 -65.82 6.19
CA PRO A 21 2.60 -64.52 6.88
C PRO A 21 2.75 -64.71 8.43
N ILE A 22 2.14 -63.83 9.25
CA ILE A 22 1.74 -63.97 10.69
C ILE A 22 2.63 -63.29 11.78
N THR A 23 2.25 -62.05 12.12
CA THR A 23 1.76 -61.57 13.45
C THR A 23 2.39 -62.07 14.78
N VAL A 24 2.68 -61.16 15.74
CA VAL A 24 2.15 -61.16 17.16
C VAL A 24 2.72 -60.07 18.13
N LYS A 25 1.79 -59.37 18.82
CA LYS A 25 1.80 -58.68 20.16
C LYS A 25 2.81 -57.59 20.61
N LYS A 26 2.19 -56.55 21.18
CA LYS A 26 2.65 -55.57 22.20
C LYS A 26 3.32 -56.17 23.46
N LEU A 27 4.11 -55.33 24.16
CA LEU A 27 4.23 -55.30 25.63
C LEU A 27 4.19 -53.84 26.16
N THR A 28 4.09 -53.62 27.50
CA THR A 28 3.73 -52.32 28.12
C THR A 28 4.26 -52.13 29.56
N LYS A 29 4.24 -50.86 30.06
CA LYS A 29 4.46 -50.32 31.46
C LYS A 29 5.81 -49.60 31.68
N LYS A 30 5.99 -48.67 32.65
CA LYS A 30 5.14 -47.63 33.34
C LYS A 30 6.06 -46.79 34.28
N ALA A 31 5.57 -45.68 34.88
CA ALA A 31 6.18 -44.84 35.95
C ALA A 31 7.27 -43.84 35.49
N SER A 32 7.53 -42.68 36.13
CA SER A 32 6.82 -41.92 37.22
C SER A 32 7.28 -40.43 37.25
N ASP A 33 6.60 -39.58 38.02
CA ASP A 33 6.92 -38.15 38.20
C ASP A 33 8.28 -37.84 38.83
N GLN A 34 8.90 -36.70 38.44
CA GLN A 34 9.04 -35.52 39.33
C GLN A 34 9.54 -34.26 38.58
N SER A 35 9.52 -33.10 39.26
CA SER A 35 9.47 -31.76 38.66
C SER A 35 10.80 -31.00 38.53
N VAL A 36 10.96 -30.25 37.44
CA VAL A 36 11.73 -28.99 37.38
C VAL A 36 10.98 -27.96 36.50
N LYS A 37 10.95 -26.69 36.89
CA LYS A 37 10.43 -25.58 36.06
C LYS A 37 11.49 -25.13 35.05
N GLN A 38 11.14 -24.93 33.78
CA GLN A 38 11.93 -24.10 32.86
C GLN A 38 11.05 -23.29 31.90
N VAL A 39 11.57 -22.14 31.48
CA VAL A 39 10.87 -21.12 30.70
C VAL A 39 10.80 -21.51 29.23
N SER A 40 9.63 -21.36 28.61
CA SER A 40 9.38 -21.69 27.21
C SER A 40 10.09 -20.72 26.26
N LYS A 41 11.18 -21.18 25.61
CA LYS A 41 11.68 -20.57 24.37
C LYS A 41 10.59 -20.68 23.29
N GLY A 42 10.27 -19.57 22.62
CA GLY A 42 9.38 -19.58 21.48
C GLY A 42 9.96 -20.41 20.33
N LYS A 43 9.25 -21.46 19.91
CA LYS A 43 9.52 -22.14 18.64
C LYS A 43 8.97 -21.29 17.48
N ALA A 44 9.56 -21.44 16.31
CA ALA A 44 8.92 -21.03 15.06
C ALA A 44 7.55 -21.75 14.92
N LYS A 45 6.59 -21.08 14.28
CA LYS A 45 5.36 -21.74 13.82
C LYS A 45 5.62 -22.32 12.44
N ASP A 46 5.72 -23.63 12.35
CA ASP A 46 5.61 -24.33 11.07
C ASP A 46 4.20 -24.11 10.50
N HIS A 47 4.11 -23.91 9.19
CA HIS A 47 2.83 -23.79 8.48
C HIS A 47 2.25 -25.18 8.19
N ASP A 48 1.62 -25.78 9.22
CA ASP A 48 0.83 -27.01 9.08
C ASP A 48 -0.45 -26.72 8.28
N LEU A 49 -0.30 -26.71 6.95
CA LEU A 49 -1.39 -26.65 5.98
C LEU A 49 -1.97 -28.05 5.81
N SER A 50 -2.95 -28.38 6.66
CA SER A 50 -3.66 -29.66 6.69
C SER A 50 -4.19 -30.08 5.31
N ILE A 51 -3.89 -31.32 4.92
CA ILE A 51 -4.16 -31.86 3.58
C ILE A 51 -5.63 -32.31 3.47
N GLU A 52 -6.53 -31.35 3.23
CA GLU A 52 -7.91 -31.63 2.79
C GLU A 52 -8.23 -30.81 1.52
N THR A 53 -8.53 -31.52 0.41
CA THR A 53 -8.75 -31.00 -0.97
C THR A 53 -7.51 -30.64 -1.82
N VAL A 54 -6.54 -31.56 -1.90
CA VAL A 54 -5.77 -31.70 -3.16
C VAL A 54 -6.75 -32.17 -4.24
N LYS A 55 -6.95 -31.37 -5.30
CA LYS A 55 -7.59 -31.84 -6.53
C LYS A 55 -6.59 -32.69 -7.29
N GLU A 56 -7.03 -33.79 -7.92
CA GLU A 56 -6.18 -34.46 -8.92
C GLU A 56 -5.82 -33.45 -10.02
N PRO A 57 -4.59 -33.47 -10.58
CA PRO A 57 -4.27 -32.69 -11.77
C PRO A 57 -5.21 -33.11 -12.92
N LEU A 58 -5.50 -32.16 -13.83
CA LEU A 58 -6.39 -32.42 -14.97
C LEU A 58 -5.84 -33.59 -15.79
N LYS A 59 -6.60 -34.69 -15.83
CA LYS A 59 -6.14 -35.98 -16.37
C LYS A 59 -5.85 -35.91 -17.86
N GLN A 60 -4.56 -35.83 -18.19
CA GLN A 60 -3.78 -36.71 -19.09
C GLN A 60 -4.38 -37.16 -20.45
N GLU A 61 -5.44 -36.51 -20.93
CA GLU A 61 -6.01 -36.66 -22.30
C GLU A 61 -5.67 -35.45 -23.19
N ASN A 62 -4.74 -34.58 -22.75
CA ASN A 62 -4.41 -33.31 -23.40
C ASN A 62 -2.89 -33.12 -23.48
N GLU A 63 -2.37 -32.86 -24.68
CA GLU A 63 -0.93 -32.85 -25.00
C GLU A 63 -0.24 -31.51 -24.65
N LYS A 64 -1.03 -30.49 -24.31
CA LYS A 64 -0.59 -29.16 -23.84
C LYS A 64 -0.14 -29.22 -22.37
N LEU A 65 1.04 -28.68 -22.06
CA LEU A 65 1.59 -28.61 -20.70
C LEU A 65 1.48 -27.18 -20.15
N VAL A 66 0.37 -26.85 -19.48
CA VAL A 66 0.07 -25.49 -19.00
C VAL A 66 0.45 -25.32 -17.53
N GLY A 67 1.02 -24.16 -17.19
CA GLY A 67 1.54 -23.84 -15.88
C GLY A 67 1.61 -22.35 -15.57
N ALA A 68 2.28 -22.03 -14.46
CA ALA A 68 2.62 -20.66 -14.07
C ALA A 68 3.97 -20.61 -13.37
N HIS A 69 4.53 -19.41 -13.20
CA HIS A 69 5.70 -19.24 -12.33
C HIS A 69 5.27 -19.31 -10.84
N VAL A 70 5.75 -20.34 -10.12
CA VAL A 70 5.35 -20.64 -8.74
C VAL A 70 6.44 -20.32 -7.71
N SER A 71 6.05 -20.20 -6.44
CA SER A 71 6.95 -19.89 -5.33
C SER A 71 7.78 -21.09 -4.89
N VAL A 72 9.04 -20.84 -4.51
CA VAL A 72 9.96 -21.82 -3.89
C VAL A 72 10.18 -21.53 -2.40
N SER A 73 9.32 -20.73 -1.78
CA SER A 73 9.43 -20.33 -0.38
C SER A 73 9.38 -21.54 0.55
N GLY A 74 10.20 -21.55 1.60
CA GLY A 74 10.42 -22.69 2.49
C GLY A 74 11.28 -23.83 1.92
N GLY A 75 11.29 -24.02 0.59
CA GLY A 75 12.10 -25.05 -0.07
C GLY A 75 11.66 -25.33 -1.51
N ILE A 76 12.60 -25.80 -2.33
CA ILE A 76 12.37 -26.09 -3.76
C ILE A 76 11.22 -27.10 -3.98
N HIS A 77 11.05 -28.06 -3.08
CA HIS A 77 9.95 -29.04 -3.10
C HIS A 77 8.55 -28.42 -2.99
N ASN A 78 8.38 -27.23 -2.42
CA ASN A 78 7.07 -26.59 -2.30
C ASN A 78 6.50 -26.14 -3.66
N ALA A 79 7.34 -26.00 -4.69
CA ALA A 79 6.88 -25.70 -6.05
C ALA A 79 5.88 -26.75 -6.55
N ILE A 80 6.09 -28.04 -6.25
CA ILE A 80 5.18 -29.15 -6.60
C ILE A 80 3.80 -28.89 -5.97
N LYS A 81 3.76 -28.54 -4.68
CA LYS A 81 2.52 -28.24 -3.94
C LYS A 81 1.79 -27.04 -4.53
N TYR A 82 2.51 -25.97 -4.89
CA TYR A 82 1.89 -24.78 -5.49
C TYR A 82 1.37 -25.05 -6.91
N SER A 83 2.12 -25.82 -7.73
CA SER A 83 1.70 -26.25 -9.07
C SER A 83 0.41 -27.10 -9.02
N LEU A 84 0.31 -28.03 -8.07
CA LEU A 84 -0.91 -28.81 -7.84
C LEU A 84 -2.11 -27.96 -7.37
N ILE A 85 -1.87 -26.92 -6.55
CA ILE A 85 -2.93 -26.00 -6.09
C ILE A 85 -3.53 -25.21 -7.26
N ILE A 86 -2.71 -24.76 -8.22
CA ILE A 86 -3.19 -24.04 -9.41
C ILE A 86 -3.75 -24.99 -10.51
N GLY A 87 -3.62 -26.31 -10.33
CA GLY A 87 -4.12 -27.32 -11.28
C GLY A 87 -3.25 -27.51 -12.52
N ALA A 88 -1.95 -27.18 -12.43
CA ALA A 88 -1.01 -27.20 -13.55
C ALA A 88 -0.37 -28.58 -13.80
N ASN A 89 0.12 -28.78 -15.03
CA ASN A 89 0.96 -29.91 -15.46
C ASN A 89 2.35 -29.47 -15.98
N ALA A 90 2.60 -28.15 -16.04
CA ALA A 90 3.92 -27.51 -16.16
C ALA A 90 4.10 -26.46 -15.06
N PHE A 91 5.33 -25.99 -14.79
CA PHE A 91 5.54 -24.80 -13.95
C PHE A 91 6.94 -24.19 -14.12
N ALA A 92 7.10 -22.92 -13.75
CA ALA A 92 8.39 -22.22 -13.68
C ALA A 92 8.80 -21.89 -12.24
N ILE A 93 10.12 -21.80 -12.01
CA ILE A 93 10.74 -21.53 -10.71
C ILE A 93 12.07 -20.76 -10.85
N PHE A 94 12.37 -19.87 -9.92
CA PHE A 94 13.73 -19.34 -9.77
C PHE A 94 14.58 -20.29 -8.92
N LEU A 95 15.75 -20.69 -9.43
CA LEU A 95 16.71 -21.58 -8.75
C LEU A 95 17.54 -20.88 -7.64
N ARG A 96 17.40 -19.56 -7.53
CA ARG A 96 18.03 -18.65 -6.57
C ARG A 96 17.14 -17.43 -6.36
N ASN A 97 17.51 -16.51 -5.46
CA ASN A 97 16.87 -15.20 -5.43
C ASN A 97 17.28 -14.39 -6.68
N GLN A 98 16.30 -14.04 -7.52
CA GLN A 98 16.49 -13.37 -8.81
C GLN A 98 17.00 -11.92 -8.72
N ARG A 99 17.11 -11.36 -7.51
CA ARG A 99 17.69 -10.04 -7.21
C ARG A 99 19.09 -10.14 -6.58
N ARG A 100 19.71 -11.33 -6.50
CA ARG A 100 21.04 -11.56 -5.90
C ARG A 100 21.94 -12.44 -6.77
N TRP A 101 23.25 -12.19 -6.68
CA TRP A 101 24.28 -13.01 -7.31
C TRP A 101 24.48 -14.32 -6.55
N ASP A 102 24.72 -14.21 -5.25
CA ASP A 102 25.06 -15.33 -4.38
C ASP A 102 23.82 -16.15 -4.02
N ALA A 103 23.94 -17.48 -4.14
CA ALA A 103 22.86 -18.42 -3.88
C ALA A 103 23.32 -19.50 -2.89
N GLN A 104 22.49 -19.79 -1.88
CA GLN A 104 22.79 -20.86 -0.93
C GLN A 104 22.76 -22.24 -1.62
N PRO A 105 23.60 -23.21 -1.21
CA PRO A 105 23.53 -24.58 -1.73
C PRO A 105 22.13 -25.18 -1.55
N LEU A 106 21.71 -26.04 -2.49
CA LEU A 106 20.46 -26.78 -2.38
C LEU A 106 20.56 -27.81 -1.25
N ASN A 107 19.57 -27.85 -0.34
CA ASN A 107 19.47 -28.90 0.68
C ASN A 107 19.23 -30.27 -0.01
N PRO A 108 20.10 -31.29 0.16
CA PRO A 108 19.92 -32.61 -0.46
C PRO A 108 18.56 -33.26 -0.16
N GLU A 109 18.01 -33.06 1.04
CA GLU A 109 16.69 -33.57 1.42
C GLU A 109 15.59 -32.91 0.58
N HIS A 110 15.63 -31.59 0.41
CA HIS A 110 14.67 -30.87 -0.43
C HIS A 110 14.82 -31.19 -1.92
N VAL A 111 16.00 -31.61 -2.37
CA VAL A 111 16.25 -32.09 -3.74
C VAL A 111 15.61 -33.47 -3.96
N SER A 112 15.71 -34.37 -2.97
CA SER A 112 15.05 -35.67 -3.00
C SER A 112 13.52 -35.50 -3.07
N MET A 113 12.95 -34.74 -2.13
CA MET A 113 11.51 -34.42 -2.09
C MET A 113 10.99 -33.76 -3.38
N PHE A 114 11.79 -32.93 -4.06
CA PHE A 114 11.41 -32.32 -5.32
C PHE A 114 11.39 -33.34 -6.47
N ARG A 115 12.40 -34.23 -6.54
CA ARG A 115 12.45 -35.30 -7.56
C ARG A 115 11.34 -36.32 -7.37
N GLU A 116 11.19 -36.82 -6.14
CA GLU A 116 10.10 -37.70 -5.74
C GLU A 116 8.74 -37.05 -6.06
N GLY A 117 8.55 -35.77 -5.71
CA GLY A 117 7.34 -35.02 -6.04
C GLY A 117 7.08 -34.84 -7.54
N CYS A 118 8.12 -34.69 -8.38
CA CYS A 118 7.97 -34.69 -9.83
C CYS A 118 7.54 -36.06 -10.37
N GLU A 119 8.18 -37.14 -9.91
CA GLU A 119 7.90 -38.51 -10.34
C GLU A 119 6.50 -38.98 -9.89
N GLU A 120 6.13 -38.76 -8.63
CA GLU A 120 4.81 -39.12 -8.07
C GLU A 120 3.64 -38.40 -8.76
N ASN A 121 3.84 -37.14 -9.15
CA ASN A 121 2.80 -36.30 -9.76
C ASN A 121 2.91 -36.24 -11.30
N MET A 122 3.75 -37.10 -11.90
CA MET A 122 3.91 -37.27 -13.34
C MET A 122 4.28 -35.98 -14.10
N TYR A 123 5.16 -35.14 -13.53
CA TYR A 123 5.76 -34.02 -14.26
C TYR A 123 6.95 -34.51 -15.10
N PRO A 124 6.90 -34.49 -16.45
CA PRO A 124 8.04 -34.83 -17.28
C PRO A 124 9.25 -33.91 -16.99
N SER A 125 10.47 -34.40 -17.17
CA SER A 125 11.69 -33.62 -16.90
C SER A 125 11.91 -32.38 -17.80
N GLY A 126 11.00 -32.15 -18.76
CA GLY A 126 10.88 -30.95 -19.59
C GLY A 126 9.63 -30.09 -19.33
N SER A 127 8.69 -30.48 -18.47
CA SER A 127 7.52 -29.63 -18.14
C SER A 127 7.80 -28.58 -17.05
N VAL A 128 8.96 -28.67 -16.40
CA VAL A 128 9.47 -27.62 -15.52
C VAL A 128 10.42 -26.73 -16.31
N LEU A 129 10.16 -25.41 -16.31
CA LEU A 129 10.95 -24.40 -17.00
C LEU A 129 11.56 -23.42 -15.98
N PRO A 130 12.72 -23.73 -15.36
CA PRO A 130 13.34 -22.83 -14.39
C PRO A 130 13.81 -21.55 -15.06
N HIS A 131 13.52 -20.41 -14.43
CA HIS A 131 13.88 -19.10 -14.92
C HIS A 131 15.22 -18.63 -14.32
N GLY A 132 16.09 -18.09 -15.17
CA GLY A 132 17.34 -17.47 -14.78
C GLY A 132 17.15 -16.14 -14.06
N SER A 133 18.15 -15.76 -13.26
CA SER A 133 18.16 -14.47 -12.56
C SER A 133 18.28 -13.30 -13.55
N TYR A 134 17.45 -12.26 -13.37
CA TYR A 134 17.49 -11.01 -14.16
C TYR A 134 18.83 -10.24 -14.10
N LEU A 135 19.78 -10.69 -13.27
CA LEU A 135 21.15 -10.18 -13.21
C LEU A 135 22.08 -10.80 -14.28
N ILE A 136 21.65 -11.87 -14.95
CA ILE A 136 22.44 -12.54 -15.98
C ILE A 136 22.35 -11.74 -17.29
N ASN A 137 23.50 -11.25 -17.77
CA ASN A 137 23.66 -10.68 -19.10
C ASN A 137 24.90 -11.32 -19.74
N LEU A 138 24.71 -12.39 -20.52
CA LEU A 138 25.81 -13.08 -21.20
C LEU A 138 26.37 -12.26 -22.38
N GLY A 139 25.54 -11.39 -22.97
CA GLY A 139 25.90 -10.48 -24.06
C GLY A 139 26.67 -9.22 -23.64
N ASN A 140 26.93 -9.03 -22.34
CA ASN A 140 27.63 -7.85 -21.83
C ASN A 140 29.06 -7.77 -22.41
N PRO A 141 29.50 -6.65 -23.03
CA PRO A 141 30.85 -6.52 -23.58
C PRO A 141 31.94 -6.45 -22.50
N ASP A 142 31.61 -5.96 -21.30
CA ASP A 142 32.54 -5.96 -20.17
C ASP A 142 32.84 -7.41 -19.73
N GLN A 143 34.12 -7.78 -19.80
CA GLN A 143 34.57 -9.15 -19.52
C GLN A 143 34.38 -9.57 -18.07
N GLU A 144 34.49 -8.67 -17.09
CA GLU A 144 34.31 -9.01 -15.67
C GLU A 144 32.81 -9.21 -15.37
N LYS A 145 31.96 -8.30 -15.86
CA LYS A 145 30.50 -8.42 -15.73
C LYS A 145 29.99 -9.67 -16.46
N ARG A 146 30.48 -9.96 -17.66
CA ARG A 146 30.16 -11.18 -18.43
C ARG A 146 30.63 -12.45 -17.71
N GLU A 147 31.84 -12.46 -17.15
CA GLU A 147 32.33 -13.59 -16.36
C GLU A 147 31.50 -13.82 -15.08
N LYS A 148 31.00 -12.75 -14.45
CA LYS A 148 30.10 -12.84 -13.30
C LYS A 148 28.73 -13.42 -13.69
N SER A 149 28.14 -12.97 -14.80
CA SER A 149 26.91 -13.54 -15.36
C SER A 149 27.10 -15.01 -15.78
N TYR A 150 28.24 -15.35 -16.41
CA TYR A 150 28.59 -16.72 -16.76
C TYR A 150 28.66 -17.64 -15.54
N LYS A 151 29.28 -17.19 -14.43
CA LYS A 151 29.38 -17.99 -13.19
C LYS A 151 28.00 -18.29 -12.59
N ALA A 152 27.09 -17.31 -12.55
CA ALA A 152 25.73 -17.52 -12.05
C ALA A 152 24.93 -18.47 -12.97
N PHE A 153 24.99 -18.24 -14.29
CA PHE A 153 24.38 -19.08 -15.34
C PHE A 153 24.84 -20.54 -15.25
N LEU A 154 26.15 -20.77 -15.18
CA LEU A 154 26.77 -22.09 -15.05
C LEU A 154 26.35 -22.81 -13.75
N GLU A 155 26.24 -22.08 -12.64
CA GLU A 155 25.78 -22.63 -11.37
C GLU A 155 24.30 -23.00 -11.42
N ASP A 156 23.46 -22.20 -12.08
CA ASP A 156 22.04 -22.52 -12.31
C ASP A 156 21.85 -23.76 -13.19
N LEU A 157 22.62 -23.91 -14.28
CA LEU A 157 22.61 -25.14 -15.08
C LEU A 157 23.01 -26.36 -14.24
N LYS A 158 24.02 -26.23 -13.36
CA LYS A 158 24.40 -27.28 -12.41
C LYS A 158 23.30 -27.55 -11.36
N ARG A 159 22.52 -26.53 -10.95
CA ARG A 159 21.32 -26.69 -10.10
C ARG A 159 20.21 -27.47 -10.82
N CYS A 160 19.97 -27.23 -12.12
CA CYS A 160 19.05 -28.05 -12.92
C CYS A 160 19.48 -29.52 -12.95
N GLU A 161 20.77 -29.83 -13.17
CA GLU A 161 21.26 -31.22 -13.14
C GLU A 161 21.09 -31.88 -11.76
N ILE A 162 21.33 -31.13 -10.67
CA ILE A 162 21.10 -31.58 -9.29
C ILE A 162 19.61 -31.83 -9.03
N LEU A 163 18.70 -31.05 -9.62
CA LEU A 163 17.24 -31.26 -9.51
C LEU A 163 16.72 -32.33 -10.49
N GLY A 164 17.46 -32.68 -11.55
CA GLY A 164 17.01 -33.61 -12.60
C GLY A 164 16.25 -32.95 -13.75
N LEU A 165 16.30 -31.62 -13.86
CA LEU A 165 15.59 -30.84 -14.86
C LEU A 165 16.39 -30.72 -16.16
N THR A 166 15.70 -30.76 -17.30
CA THR A 166 16.34 -30.74 -18.63
C THR A 166 16.36 -29.37 -19.30
N LEU A 167 15.56 -28.41 -18.84
CA LEU A 167 15.48 -27.06 -19.39
C LEU A 167 16.03 -26.01 -18.41
N TYR A 168 16.39 -24.84 -18.94
CA TYR A 168 16.67 -23.62 -18.18
C TYR A 168 16.43 -22.41 -19.09
N ASN A 169 15.45 -21.57 -18.76
CA ASN A 169 15.12 -20.36 -19.50
C ASN A 169 15.91 -19.16 -19.00
N PHE A 170 16.37 -18.29 -19.90
CA PHE A 170 17.02 -17.03 -19.53
C PHE A 170 16.94 -15.99 -20.65
N HIS A 171 16.92 -14.72 -20.25
CA HIS A 171 17.06 -13.61 -21.17
C HIS A 171 18.50 -13.59 -21.75
N PRO A 172 18.69 -13.55 -23.08
CA PRO A 172 20.03 -13.55 -23.70
C PRO A 172 20.94 -12.42 -23.18
N GLY A 173 20.41 -11.19 -23.08
CA GLY A 173 21.09 -10.08 -22.44
C GLY A 173 20.92 -8.74 -23.16
N SER A 174 21.97 -7.92 -23.08
CA SER A 174 22.00 -6.55 -23.61
C SER A 174 23.42 -6.11 -23.93
N THR A 175 23.59 -5.39 -25.04
CA THR A 175 24.85 -4.73 -25.43
C THR A 175 25.28 -3.62 -24.45
N VAL A 176 24.36 -3.21 -23.57
CA VAL A 176 24.40 -2.02 -22.70
C VAL A 176 24.79 -0.71 -23.41
N GLY A 177 24.69 -0.66 -24.74
CA GLY A 177 25.13 0.48 -25.56
C GLY A 177 26.66 0.57 -25.73
N GLN A 178 27.40 -0.49 -25.42
CA GLN A 178 28.87 -0.53 -25.40
C GLN A 178 29.48 -1.49 -26.43
N CYS A 179 28.66 -2.24 -27.18
CA CYS A 179 29.04 -3.05 -28.33
C CYS A 179 27.91 -3.15 -29.35
N THR A 180 28.21 -3.73 -30.50
CA THR A 180 27.21 -4.09 -31.52
C THR A 180 26.34 -5.28 -31.08
N PRO A 181 25.10 -5.43 -31.61
CA PRO A 181 24.30 -6.63 -31.41
C PRO A 181 25.05 -7.91 -31.77
N GLU A 182 25.82 -7.90 -32.86
CA GLU A 182 26.55 -9.03 -33.42
C GLU A 182 27.69 -9.51 -32.47
N GLU A 183 28.44 -8.57 -31.88
CA GLU A 183 29.43 -8.88 -30.83
C GLU A 183 28.77 -9.47 -29.57
N SER A 184 27.60 -8.93 -29.19
CA SER A 184 26.83 -9.39 -28.03
C SER A 184 26.26 -10.80 -28.25
N ILE A 185 25.75 -11.09 -29.46
CA ILE A 185 25.32 -12.42 -29.93
C ILE A 185 26.47 -13.43 -29.87
N GLN A 186 27.67 -13.05 -30.33
CA GLN A 186 28.87 -13.89 -30.22
C GLN A 186 29.23 -14.17 -28.75
N HIS A 187 29.16 -13.17 -27.87
CA HIS A 187 29.39 -13.33 -26.42
C HIS A 187 28.39 -14.31 -25.76
N ILE A 188 27.10 -14.20 -26.09
CA ILE A 188 26.06 -15.13 -25.61
C ILE A 188 26.36 -16.55 -26.05
N ALA A 189 26.63 -16.75 -27.35
CA ALA A 189 26.92 -18.05 -27.92
C ALA A 189 28.20 -18.68 -27.33
N ASP A 190 29.24 -17.89 -27.06
CA ASP A 190 30.47 -18.38 -26.42
C ASP A 190 30.27 -18.76 -24.95
N CYS A 191 29.46 -18.00 -24.19
CA CYS A 191 29.06 -18.39 -22.84
C CYS A 191 28.26 -19.71 -22.83
N ILE A 192 27.29 -19.89 -23.73
CA ILE A 192 26.56 -21.16 -23.89
C ILE A 192 27.54 -22.30 -24.29
N ASN A 193 28.40 -22.06 -25.27
CA ASN A 193 29.42 -23.02 -25.74
C ASN A 193 30.42 -23.43 -24.66
N ARG A 194 30.71 -22.55 -23.69
CA ARG A 194 31.57 -22.83 -22.53
C ARG A 194 30.81 -23.64 -21.48
N ALA A 195 29.59 -23.24 -21.14
CA ALA A 195 28.73 -23.96 -20.20
C ALA A 195 28.44 -25.40 -20.64
N HIS A 196 28.24 -25.62 -21.95
CA HIS A 196 28.06 -26.96 -22.56
C HIS A 196 29.27 -27.90 -22.42
N LYS A 197 30.46 -27.41 -22.05
CA LYS A 197 31.63 -28.25 -21.71
C LYS A 197 31.68 -28.61 -20.23
N GLU A 198 31.06 -27.79 -19.38
CA GLU A 198 31.08 -27.92 -17.92
C GLU A 198 29.80 -28.56 -17.34
N THR A 199 28.84 -28.88 -18.20
CA THR A 199 27.52 -29.48 -17.89
C THR A 199 27.18 -30.53 -18.95
N LYS A 200 26.26 -31.45 -18.66
CA LYS A 200 25.98 -32.66 -19.46
C LYS A 200 24.64 -32.62 -20.18
N SER A 201 23.54 -32.33 -19.48
CA SER A 201 22.17 -32.62 -19.96
C SER A 201 21.32 -31.39 -20.28
N VAL A 202 21.46 -30.28 -19.55
CA VAL A 202 20.50 -29.16 -19.62
C VAL A 202 20.55 -28.45 -20.97
N ILE A 203 19.38 -28.17 -21.54
CA ILE A 203 19.16 -27.34 -22.72
C ILE A 203 19.08 -25.88 -22.28
N CYS A 204 19.96 -25.03 -22.82
CA CYS A 204 19.92 -23.58 -22.61
C CYS A 204 18.80 -23.00 -23.49
N VAL A 205 17.72 -22.55 -22.88
CA VAL A 205 16.55 -21.97 -23.56
C VAL A 205 16.67 -20.45 -23.52
N VAL A 206 16.77 -19.83 -24.68
CA VAL A 206 16.97 -18.38 -24.85
C VAL A 206 15.62 -17.71 -25.08
N GLU A 207 15.23 -16.75 -24.26
CA GLU A 207 13.96 -16.05 -24.43
C GLU A 207 14.03 -14.93 -25.48
N ASN A 208 12.93 -14.66 -26.19
CA ASN A 208 12.83 -13.44 -27.00
C ASN A 208 12.49 -12.23 -26.13
N MET A 209 13.07 -11.06 -26.45
CA MET A 209 12.93 -9.84 -25.65
C MET A 209 11.95 -8.85 -26.25
N ALA A 210 11.30 -8.02 -25.41
CA ALA A 210 10.44 -6.92 -25.88
C ALA A 210 11.14 -5.84 -26.74
N GLY A 211 12.47 -5.85 -26.89
CA GLY A 211 13.22 -4.81 -27.61
C GLY A 211 13.39 -3.50 -26.83
N ALA A 212 13.23 -3.53 -25.51
CA ALA A 212 13.44 -2.38 -24.64
C ALA A 212 14.92 -1.97 -24.61
N GLY A 213 15.21 -0.69 -24.89
CA GLY A 213 16.55 -0.10 -24.80
C GLY A 213 17.58 -0.82 -25.69
N ASN A 214 18.62 -1.38 -25.07
CA ASN A 214 19.75 -2.06 -25.73
C ASN A 214 19.68 -3.60 -25.58
N SER A 215 18.48 -4.18 -25.47
CA SER A 215 18.30 -5.63 -25.37
C SER A 215 18.61 -6.34 -26.69
N VAL A 216 19.06 -7.59 -26.59
CA VAL A 216 19.40 -8.48 -27.73
C VAL A 216 18.41 -9.64 -27.73
N GLY A 217 18.10 -10.24 -28.88
CA GLY A 217 17.10 -11.30 -29.00
C GLY A 217 15.67 -10.76 -29.12
N SER A 218 15.52 -9.51 -29.57
CA SER A 218 14.21 -8.89 -29.81
C SER A 218 13.62 -9.25 -31.17
N LYS A 219 14.48 -9.66 -32.11
CA LYS A 219 14.11 -10.22 -33.41
C LYS A 219 14.36 -11.72 -33.44
N PHE A 220 13.58 -12.47 -34.20
CA PHE A 220 13.83 -13.90 -34.39
C PHE A 220 15.15 -14.17 -35.14
N GLU A 221 15.59 -13.25 -36.00
CA GLU A 221 16.92 -13.19 -36.59
C GLU A 221 18.03 -13.34 -35.53
N GLU A 222 18.00 -12.49 -34.50
CA GLU A 222 19.03 -12.40 -33.44
C GLU A 222 19.12 -13.72 -32.64
N LEU A 223 17.98 -14.40 -32.43
CA LEU A 223 17.92 -15.71 -31.77
C LEU A 223 18.44 -16.83 -32.68
N GLY A 224 18.11 -16.78 -33.98
CA GLY A 224 18.64 -17.67 -34.99
C GLY A 224 20.15 -17.58 -35.11
N GLU A 225 20.71 -16.37 -35.05
CA GLU A 225 22.15 -16.12 -35.05
C GLU A 225 22.85 -16.68 -33.81
N ILE A 226 22.30 -16.44 -32.60
CA ILE A 226 22.80 -17.08 -31.35
C ILE A 226 22.82 -18.61 -31.50
N ILE A 227 21.72 -19.21 -31.97
CA ILE A 227 21.64 -20.65 -32.23
C ILE A 227 22.67 -21.09 -33.27
N SER A 228 22.91 -20.30 -34.32
CA SER A 228 23.87 -20.61 -35.39
C SER A 228 25.31 -20.78 -34.87
N LEU A 229 25.69 -19.98 -33.87
CA LEU A 229 27.01 -19.96 -33.25
C LEU A 229 27.17 -21.00 -32.10
N VAL A 230 26.08 -21.48 -31.51
CA VAL A 230 26.13 -22.57 -30.51
C VAL A 230 26.47 -23.91 -31.18
N LYS A 231 27.52 -24.56 -30.71
CA LYS A 231 28.14 -25.76 -31.32
C LYS A 231 27.34 -27.03 -31.08
N ASN A 232 26.69 -27.16 -29.92
CA ASN A 232 25.80 -28.29 -29.62
C ASN A 232 24.33 -27.91 -29.86
N LYS A 233 23.86 -28.08 -31.11
CA LYS A 233 22.47 -27.79 -31.52
C LYS A 233 21.42 -28.56 -30.71
N LYS A 234 21.77 -29.69 -30.08
CA LYS A 234 20.83 -30.48 -29.26
C LYS A 234 20.60 -29.92 -27.85
N ARG A 235 21.38 -28.92 -27.42
CA ARG A 235 21.33 -28.32 -26.08
C ARG A 235 21.07 -26.80 -26.09
N VAL A 236 20.56 -26.25 -27.18
CA VAL A 236 20.02 -24.89 -27.23
C VAL A 236 18.57 -24.94 -27.72
N GLY A 237 17.76 -23.99 -27.25
CA GLY A 237 16.39 -23.77 -27.71
C GLY A 237 15.95 -22.34 -27.46
N VAL A 238 14.68 -22.04 -27.75
CA VAL A 238 14.04 -20.74 -27.52
C VAL A 238 12.77 -20.89 -26.69
N CYS A 239 12.53 -19.92 -25.81
CA CYS A 239 11.22 -19.64 -25.23
C CYS A 239 10.64 -18.43 -25.95
N ILE A 240 9.38 -18.51 -26.38
CA ILE A 240 8.65 -17.36 -26.89
C ILE A 240 7.84 -16.76 -25.74
N ASP A 241 7.97 -15.48 -25.44
CA ASP A 241 6.98 -14.76 -24.61
C ASP A 241 6.01 -13.99 -25.52
N THR A 242 4.70 -14.17 -25.30
CA THR A 242 3.68 -13.55 -26.15
C THR A 242 3.62 -12.03 -26.00
N CYS A 243 3.87 -11.48 -24.81
CA CYS A 243 3.93 -10.04 -24.56
C CYS A 243 5.19 -9.41 -25.17
N HIS A 244 6.37 -10.04 -25.04
CA HIS A 244 7.62 -9.64 -25.67
C HIS A 244 7.52 -9.66 -27.19
N THR A 245 6.93 -10.71 -27.76
CA THR A 245 6.68 -10.85 -29.21
C THR A 245 5.83 -9.68 -29.73
N PHE A 246 4.74 -9.36 -29.03
CA PHE A 246 3.86 -8.24 -29.34
C PHE A 246 4.54 -6.87 -29.13
N ALA A 247 5.30 -6.70 -28.05
CA ALA A 247 6.00 -5.46 -27.75
C ALA A 247 7.18 -5.19 -28.72
N ALA A 248 7.82 -6.23 -29.25
CA ALA A 248 8.86 -6.13 -30.27
C ALA A 248 8.30 -5.69 -31.64
N GLY A 249 7.05 -6.08 -31.95
CA GLY A 249 6.33 -5.64 -33.15
C GLY A 249 5.66 -6.74 -33.97
N TYR A 250 5.76 -8.01 -33.54
CA TYR A 250 5.11 -9.14 -34.20
C TYR A 250 3.66 -9.26 -33.72
N ASP A 251 2.69 -9.22 -34.64
CA ASP A 251 1.27 -9.28 -34.30
C ASP A 251 0.78 -10.73 -34.22
N LEU A 252 -0.02 -11.04 -33.20
CA LEU A 252 -0.59 -12.37 -32.94
C LEU A 252 -2.13 -12.37 -32.93
N ARG A 253 -2.76 -11.18 -33.02
CA ARG A 253 -4.18 -10.94 -32.65
C ARG A 253 -5.21 -11.56 -33.58
N THR A 254 -4.81 -11.99 -34.78
CA THR A 254 -5.66 -12.68 -35.74
C THR A 254 -4.93 -13.90 -36.31
N LYS A 255 -5.66 -14.86 -36.85
CA LYS A 255 -5.10 -16.11 -37.38
C LYS A 255 -4.05 -15.86 -38.47
N GLU A 256 -4.29 -14.90 -39.35
CA GLU A 256 -3.38 -14.52 -40.43
C GLU A 256 -2.06 -13.98 -39.87
N ARG A 257 -2.13 -13.05 -38.91
CA ARG A 257 -0.95 -12.46 -38.25
C ARG A 257 -0.19 -13.46 -37.40
N TYR A 258 -0.91 -14.37 -36.74
CA TYR A 258 -0.33 -15.48 -36.00
C TYR A 258 0.50 -16.39 -36.92
N GLU A 259 -0.04 -16.82 -38.06
CA GLU A 259 0.72 -17.66 -39.01
C GLU A 259 1.82 -16.90 -39.74
N GLU A 260 1.69 -15.58 -39.98
CA GLU A 260 2.81 -14.74 -40.43
C GLU A 260 3.95 -14.77 -39.40
N THR A 261 3.67 -14.42 -38.13
CA THR A 261 4.66 -14.41 -37.04
C THR A 261 5.28 -15.79 -36.80
N MET A 262 4.48 -16.86 -36.83
CA MET A 262 4.95 -18.24 -36.69
C MET A 262 5.78 -18.69 -37.92
N SER A 263 5.48 -18.18 -39.12
CA SER A 263 6.33 -18.39 -40.30
C SER A 263 7.66 -17.66 -40.19
N GLU A 264 7.70 -16.46 -39.62
CA GLU A 264 8.94 -15.70 -39.36
C GLU A 264 9.82 -16.43 -38.33
N PHE A 265 9.22 -16.93 -37.24
CA PHE A 265 9.91 -17.79 -36.27
C PHE A 265 10.44 -19.07 -36.94
N SER A 266 9.65 -19.71 -37.80
CA SER A 266 10.06 -20.90 -38.56
C SER A 266 11.24 -20.61 -39.49
N ARG A 267 11.24 -19.45 -40.14
CA ARG A 267 12.23 -18.98 -41.12
C ARG A 267 13.61 -18.70 -40.50
N HIS A 268 13.65 -18.16 -39.29
CA HIS A 268 14.89 -17.70 -38.64
C HIS A 268 15.40 -18.62 -37.53
N VAL A 269 14.48 -19.20 -36.75
CA VAL A 269 14.81 -20.11 -35.64
C VAL A 269 14.48 -21.54 -36.05
N GLY A 270 13.21 -21.81 -36.37
CA GLY A 270 12.68 -23.13 -36.67
C GLY A 270 12.17 -23.88 -35.44
N PHE A 271 10.98 -24.48 -35.55
CA PHE A 271 10.26 -25.11 -34.44
C PHE A 271 11.02 -26.24 -33.74
N GLN A 272 11.99 -26.88 -34.40
CA GLN A 272 12.88 -27.86 -33.77
C GLN A 272 13.69 -27.30 -32.59
N TYR A 273 13.77 -25.97 -32.42
CA TYR A 273 14.39 -25.30 -31.26
C TYR A 273 13.39 -24.72 -30.26
N LEU A 274 12.08 -24.70 -30.51
CA LEU A 274 11.10 -24.24 -29.53
C LEU A 274 11.07 -25.19 -28.31
N ARG A 275 11.19 -24.66 -27.09
CA ARG A 275 11.32 -25.47 -25.85
C ARG A 275 10.43 -25.02 -24.69
N GLY A 276 9.66 -23.96 -24.88
CA GLY A 276 8.74 -23.43 -23.90
C GLY A 276 8.07 -22.18 -24.46
N MET A 277 7.05 -21.70 -23.76
CA MET A 277 6.39 -20.44 -24.09
C MET A 277 5.90 -19.76 -22.82
N HIS A 278 6.10 -18.45 -22.70
CA HIS A 278 5.48 -17.64 -21.66
C HIS A 278 4.18 -17.03 -22.21
N LEU A 279 3.08 -17.21 -21.48
CA LEU A 279 1.74 -16.82 -21.86
C LEU A 279 1.32 -15.58 -21.08
N ASN A 280 1.59 -14.42 -21.68
CA ASN A 280 1.33 -13.11 -21.10
C ASN A 280 0.58 -12.22 -22.10
N ASP A 281 -0.58 -11.70 -21.71
CA ASP A 281 -1.23 -10.61 -22.46
C ASP A 281 -0.42 -9.32 -22.22
N SER A 282 -0.47 -8.36 -23.14
CA SER A 282 0.33 -7.14 -23.02
C SER A 282 -0.48 -5.96 -22.50
N LEU A 283 0.00 -5.29 -21.45
CA LEU A 283 -0.57 -4.02 -20.96
C LEU A 283 -0.21 -2.83 -21.88
N LYS A 284 0.45 -3.09 -23.02
CA LYS A 284 0.95 -2.09 -23.97
C LYS A 284 0.63 -2.48 -25.42
N GLU A 285 0.74 -1.49 -26.30
CA GLU A 285 0.39 -1.61 -27.72
C GLU A 285 1.47 -2.36 -28.53
N LEU A 286 1.10 -2.81 -29.73
CA LEU A 286 1.98 -3.49 -30.68
C LEU A 286 3.23 -2.64 -30.98
N GLY A 287 4.42 -3.23 -30.91
CA GLY A 287 5.69 -2.53 -31.20
C GLY A 287 6.10 -1.47 -30.16
N SER A 288 5.44 -1.40 -29.00
CA SER A 288 5.71 -0.41 -27.95
C SER A 288 7.07 -0.54 -27.25
N ARG A 289 7.77 -1.67 -27.43
CA ARG A 289 9.06 -2.01 -26.81
C ARG A 289 9.09 -1.93 -25.28
N VAL A 290 7.94 -2.19 -24.64
CA VAL A 290 7.78 -2.16 -23.18
C VAL A 290 7.20 -3.49 -22.70
N ASP A 291 8.04 -4.26 -22.00
CA ASP A 291 7.60 -5.33 -21.11
C ASP A 291 6.65 -4.75 -20.04
N ARG A 292 5.37 -5.15 -20.11
CA ARG A 292 4.38 -5.14 -19.04
C ARG A 292 3.29 -6.19 -19.29
N HIS A 293 3.29 -7.26 -18.50
CA HIS A 293 2.26 -8.29 -18.57
C HIS A 293 0.89 -7.81 -18.07
N ALA A 294 -0.16 -8.44 -18.59
CA ALA A 294 -1.55 -8.39 -18.16
C ALA A 294 -2.13 -9.82 -18.13
N ASN A 295 -3.19 -10.02 -17.35
CA ASN A 295 -3.92 -11.29 -17.34
C ASN A 295 -4.52 -11.63 -18.72
N ILE A 296 -4.72 -12.92 -18.98
CA ILE A 296 -5.19 -13.48 -20.26
C ILE A 296 -6.51 -12.83 -20.68
N GLY A 297 -6.51 -12.17 -21.85
CA GLY A 297 -7.64 -11.42 -22.39
C GLY A 297 -7.86 -10.03 -21.79
N LYS A 298 -6.99 -9.56 -20.89
CA LYS A 298 -7.10 -8.25 -20.21
C LYS A 298 -6.21 -7.16 -20.80
N GLY A 299 -5.23 -7.50 -21.63
CA GLY A 299 -4.35 -6.57 -22.32
C GLY A 299 -4.76 -6.29 -23.78
N TYR A 300 -3.79 -5.96 -24.63
CA TYR A 300 -3.96 -5.62 -26.04
C TYR A 300 -3.85 -6.81 -27.00
N LEU A 301 -3.44 -8.00 -26.53
CA LEU A 301 -3.45 -9.23 -27.32
C LEU A 301 -4.85 -9.86 -27.37
N GLY A 302 -5.63 -9.78 -26.28
CA GLY A 302 -6.97 -10.38 -26.22
C GLY A 302 -6.92 -11.91 -26.12
N LEU A 303 -8.06 -12.58 -26.33
CA LEU A 303 -8.17 -14.04 -26.15
C LEU A 303 -7.81 -14.87 -27.39
N GLU A 304 -7.87 -14.29 -28.60
CA GLU A 304 -7.65 -15.01 -29.86
C GLU A 304 -6.23 -15.61 -30.01
N PRO A 305 -5.13 -14.91 -29.66
CA PRO A 305 -3.78 -15.50 -29.68
C PRO A 305 -3.68 -16.76 -28.82
N PHE A 306 -4.25 -16.73 -27.62
CA PHE A 306 -4.23 -17.86 -26.69
C PHE A 306 -5.11 -19.01 -27.17
N ARG A 307 -6.22 -18.73 -27.88
CA ARG A 307 -7.00 -19.78 -28.54
C ARG A 307 -6.19 -20.45 -29.66
N LEU A 308 -5.51 -19.67 -30.50
CA LEU A 308 -4.66 -20.19 -31.58
C LEU A 308 -3.54 -21.09 -31.00
N ILE A 309 -2.80 -20.59 -30.01
CA ILE A 309 -1.78 -21.33 -29.26
C ILE A 309 -2.29 -22.66 -28.69
N MET A 310 -3.44 -22.64 -28.00
CA MET A 310 -4.01 -23.84 -27.36
C MET A 310 -4.58 -24.86 -28.38
N ASN A 311 -4.61 -24.53 -29.67
CA ASN A 311 -5.01 -25.44 -30.76
C ASN A 311 -3.87 -25.73 -31.76
N ASP A 312 -2.67 -25.18 -31.54
CA ASP A 312 -1.52 -25.36 -32.43
C ASP A 312 -0.69 -26.58 -32.01
N SER A 313 -0.58 -27.57 -32.89
CA SER A 313 0.23 -28.78 -32.65
C SER A 313 1.74 -28.54 -32.55
N ARG A 314 2.22 -27.34 -32.91
CA ARG A 314 3.60 -26.91 -32.69
C ARG A 314 3.89 -26.61 -31.20
N MET A 315 2.85 -26.57 -30.36
CA MET A 315 2.88 -26.18 -28.95
C MET A 315 2.57 -27.34 -27.97
N ASP A 316 2.53 -28.58 -28.46
CA ASP A 316 2.38 -29.77 -27.60
C ASP A 316 3.72 -30.23 -27.00
N GLU A 317 3.64 -30.93 -25.87
CA GLU A 317 4.77 -31.42 -25.05
C GLU A 317 5.79 -30.36 -24.56
N ILE A 318 5.58 -29.06 -24.83
CA ILE A 318 6.38 -27.95 -24.30
C ILE A 318 5.67 -27.22 -23.14
N PRO A 319 6.41 -26.71 -22.14
CA PRO A 319 5.84 -25.94 -21.02
C PRO A 319 5.33 -24.57 -21.47
N LEU A 320 4.04 -24.32 -21.21
CA LEU A 320 3.32 -23.07 -21.47
C LEU A 320 3.04 -22.38 -20.12
N ILE A 321 3.80 -21.34 -19.79
CA ILE A 321 3.90 -20.77 -18.43
C ILE A 321 3.25 -19.39 -18.36
N LEU A 322 2.28 -19.19 -17.46
CA LEU A 322 1.78 -17.87 -17.09
C LEU A 322 2.79 -17.12 -16.20
N GLU A 323 3.07 -15.86 -16.54
CA GLU A 323 3.73 -14.89 -15.64
C GLU A 323 2.87 -13.63 -15.47
N THR A 324 1.54 -13.85 -15.48
CA THR A 324 0.51 -12.83 -15.36
C THR A 324 0.51 -12.20 -13.96
N PRO A 325 0.06 -10.95 -13.80
CA PRO A 325 0.07 -10.28 -12.50
C PRO A 325 -0.93 -10.92 -11.53
N VAL A 326 -0.44 -11.31 -10.35
CA VAL A 326 -1.20 -11.90 -9.25
C VAL A 326 -1.05 -11.01 -8.00
N PRO A 327 -2.05 -10.19 -7.64
CA PRO A 327 -2.07 -9.46 -6.37
C PRO A 327 -2.09 -10.41 -5.16
N ASP A 328 -1.44 -10.00 -4.06
CA ASP A 328 -1.44 -10.65 -2.74
C ASP A 328 -1.13 -12.16 -2.73
N ASP A 329 -0.40 -12.67 -3.73
CA ASP A 329 -0.14 -14.09 -4.00
C ASP A 329 -1.43 -14.95 -4.15
N ASP A 330 -2.54 -14.38 -4.66
CA ASP A 330 -3.80 -15.11 -4.94
C ASP A 330 -3.65 -16.14 -6.08
N LEU A 331 -3.22 -17.34 -5.72
CA LEU A 331 -3.10 -18.50 -6.60
C LEU A 331 -4.42 -18.91 -7.28
N GLU A 332 -5.59 -18.42 -6.83
CA GLU A 332 -6.82 -18.65 -7.60
C GLU A 332 -6.78 -17.95 -8.97
N ILE A 333 -6.02 -16.87 -9.15
CA ILE A 333 -5.91 -16.17 -10.43
C ILE A 333 -5.28 -17.09 -11.48
N TYR A 334 -4.10 -17.66 -11.20
CA TYR A 334 -3.50 -18.68 -12.04
C TYR A 334 -4.43 -19.90 -12.23
N GLN A 335 -5.12 -20.38 -11.19
CA GLN A 335 -6.08 -21.48 -11.35
C GLN A 335 -7.21 -21.15 -12.34
N LYS A 336 -7.73 -19.90 -12.31
CA LYS A 336 -8.78 -19.42 -13.23
C LYS A 336 -8.25 -19.23 -14.66
N GLU A 337 -7.01 -18.77 -14.83
CA GLU A 337 -6.38 -18.57 -16.14
C GLU A 337 -5.96 -19.90 -16.81
N ILE A 338 -5.41 -20.85 -16.05
CA ILE A 338 -5.13 -22.22 -16.54
C ILE A 338 -6.43 -22.92 -16.96
N ALA A 339 -7.48 -22.82 -16.15
CA ALA A 339 -8.79 -23.36 -16.49
C ALA A 339 -9.36 -22.72 -17.78
N LEU A 340 -9.22 -21.39 -17.93
CA LEU A 340 -9.63 -20.67 -19.14
C LEU A 340 -8.90 -21.18 -20.38
N LEU A 341 -7.56 -21.30 -20.33
CA LEU A 341 -6.75 -21.82 -21.45
C LEU A 341 -7.23 -23.20 -21.90
N TYR A 342 -7.53 -24.11 -20.96
CA TYR A 342 -8.07 -25.42 -21.29
C TYR A 342 -9.50 -25.39 -21.89
N THR A 343 -10.32 -24.35 -21.64
CA THR A 343 -11.63 -24.20 -22.34
C THR A 343 -11.50 -23.82 -23.82
N LEU A 344 -10.33 -23.35 -24.25
CA LEU A 344 -10.03 -22.96 -25.62
C LEU A 344 -9.59 -24.14 -26.50
N VAL A 345 -9.23 -25.29 -25.93
CA VAL A 345 -8.77 -26.48 -26.67
C VAL A 345 -9.93 -27.08 -27.49
N GLY A 346 -9.65 -27.42 -28.75
CA GLY A 346 -10.63 -27.96 -29.69
C GLY A 346 -11.63 -26.93 -30.25
N LYS A 347 -11.34 -25.63 -30.16
CA LYS A 347 -12.27 -24.54 -30.51
C LYS A 347 -11.87 -23.82 -31.79
N GLN A 348 -12.75 -23.80 -32.78
CA GLN A 348 -12.48 -23.16 -34.08
C GLN A 348 -12.58 -21.63 -34.02
N SER A 349 -13.43 -21.10 -33.13
CA SER A 349 -13.55 -19.67 -32.82
C SER A 349 -13.70 -19.43 -31.31
N LEU A 350 -13.59 -18.17 -30.87
CA LEU A 350 -13.91 -17.77 -29.50
C LEU A 350 -15.41 -17.93 -29.16
N ALA A 351 -16.30 -17.95 -30.16
CA ALA A 351 -17.74 -18.16 -29.95
C ALA A 351 -18.08 -19.62 -29.60
N ASP A 352 -17.25 -20.58 -30.00
CA ASP A 352 -17.40 -22.02 -29.66
C ASP A 352 -16.93 -22.35 -28.23
N ALA A 353 -16.16 -21.45 -27.62
CA ALA A 353 -15.61 -21.61 -26.28
C ALA A 353 -16.62 -21.14 -25.22
N ASN A 354 -16.79 -21.93 -24.15
CA ASN A 354 -17.64 -21.59 -23.01
C ASN A 354 -16.91 -20.58 -22.08
N ILE A 355 -16.49 -19.44 -22.63
CA ILE A 355 -15.69 -18.43 -21.93
C ILE A 355 -16.52 -17.83 -20.77
N PRO A 356 -16.05 -17.89 -19.51
CA PRO A 356 -16.75 -17.27 -18.39
C PRO A 356 -16.85 -15.75 -18.58
N LYS A 357 -18.05 -15.19 -18.35
CA LYS A 357 -18.38 -13.79 -18.71
C LYS A 357 -17.47 -12.73 -18.11
N ASN A 358 -16.78 -13.04 -17.01
CA ASN A 358 -15.79 -12.17 -16.37
C ASN A 358 -14.48 -12.02 -17.17
N PHE A 359 -14.21 -12.85 -18.19
CA PHE A 359 -13.02 -12.73 -19.04
C PHE A 359 -13.22 -11.86 -20.28
N VAL A 360 -14.40 -11.88 -20.90
CA VAL A 360 -14.71 -11.20 -22.17
C VAL A 360 -14.67 -9.66 -22.05
N LYS A 361 -14.09 -8.97 -23.03
CA LYS A 361 -14.16 -7.50 -23.20
C LYS A 361 -15.30 -7.07 -24.13
N SER A 362 -15.70 -5.81 -24.03
CA SER A 362 -16.74 -5.20 -24.88
C SER A 362 -16.46 -5.23 -26.39
N HIS A 363 -15.21 -5.45 -26.80
CA HIS A 363 -14.82 -5.55 -28.22
C HIS A 363 -15.00 -6.97 -28.76
N ASP A 364 -14.55 -7.99 -28.01
CA ASP A 364 -14.74 -9.41 -28.34
C ASP A 364 -16.23 -9.78 -28.48
N ILE A 365 -17.11 -9.13 -27.70
CA ILE A 365 -18.57 -9.25 -27.82
C ILE A 365 -19.05 -8.86 -29.24
N ILE A 366 -18.40 -7.90 -29.90
CA ILE A 366 -18.78 -7.43 -31.24
C ILE A 366 -18.46 -8.52 -32.28
N GLU A 367 -17.31 -9.19 -32.20
CA GLU A 367 -17.02 -10.33 -33.09
C GLU A 367 -17.92 -11.54 -32.79
N ILE A 368 -18.16 -11.85 -31.52
CA ILE A 368 -19.05 -12.95 -31.10
C ILE A 368 -20.51 -12.70 -31.54
N THR A 369 -20.97 -11.44 -31.60
CA THR A 369 -22.33 -11.11 -32.09
C THR A 369 -22.41 -10.94 -33.61
N ASN A 370 -21.35 -10.46 -34.27
CA ASN A 370 -21.27 -10.39 -35.73
C ASN A 370 -21.16 -11.78 -36.37
N SER A 371 -20.39 -12.71 -35.80
CA SER A 371 -20.27 -14.08 -36.31
C SER A 371 -21.59 -14.85 -36.19
N ASN A 372 -22.25 -14.79 -35.02
CA ASN A 372 -23.57 -15.41 -34.81
C ASN A 372 -24.65 -14.82 -35.73
N SER A 373 -24.66 -13.51 -35.96
CA SER A 373 -25.63 -12.89 -36.88
C SER A 373 -25.33 -13.19 -38.36
N LEU A 374 -24.07 -13.29 -38.77
CA LEU A 374 -23.69 -13.73 -40.12
C LEU A 374 -24.03 -15.21 -40.36
N GLU A 375 -23.74 -16.10 -39.41
CA GLU A 375 -24.16 -17.51 -39.47
C GLU A 375 -25.68 -17.64 -39.56
N GLN A 376 -26.44 -16.88 -38.76
CA GLN A 376 -27.89 -16.86 -38.80
C GLN A 376 -28.39 -16.37 -40.16
N MET A 377 -27.83 -15.28 -40.70
CA MET A 377 -28.16 -14.78 -42.04
C MET A 377 -27.75 -15.72 -43.18
N GLU A 378 -26.69 -16.53 -43.03
CA GLU A 378 -26.31 -17.58 -43.99
C GLU A 378 -27.27 -18.78 -43.92
N LYS A 379 -27.65 -19.21 -42.71
CA LYS A 379 -28.64 -20.28 -42.49
C LYS A 379 -30.01 -19.86 -43.02
N ASP A 380 -30.43 -18.62 -42.79
CA ASP A 380 -31.68 -18.08 -43.31
C ASP A 380 -31.63 -17.87 -44.83
N LYS A 381 -30.50 -17.43 -45.41
CA LYS A 381 -30.30 -17.41 -46.88
C LYS A 381 -30.31 -18.81 -47.51
N LYS A 382 -29.81 -19.85 -46.82
CA LYS A 382 -29.88 -21.25 -47.27
C LYS A 382 -31.32 -21.79 -47.18
N ASN A 383 -32.05 -21.48 -46.10
CA ASN A 383 -33.47 -21.84 -45.96
C ASN A 383 -34.34 -21.16 -47.03
N ILE A 384 -34.09 -19.88 -47.34
CA ILE A 384 -34.82 -19.15 -48.40
C ILE A 384 -34.46 -19.68 -49.80
N ARG A 385 -33.26 -20.23 -50.01
CA ARG A 385 -32.85 -20.89 -51.27
C ARG A 385 -33.25 -22.36 -51.38
N ALA A 386 -33.95 -22.91 -50.40
CA ALA A 386 -34.46 -24.29 -50.40
C ALA A 386 -35.96 -24.38 -50.74
N ILE A 387 -36.60 -23.26 -51.12
CA ILE A 387 -38.05 -23.18 -51.43
C ILE A 387 -38.26 -22.54 -52.81
N ASP A 388 -37.55 -23.04 -53.83
CA ASP A 388 -37.93 -22.84 -55.24
C ASP A 388 -37.26 -23.88 -56.16
N ASP A 389 -37.73 -25.14 -56.10
CA ASP A 389 -37.77 -26.03 -57.28
C ASP A 389 -38.63 -27.30 -57.07
N SER A 390 -39.03 -27.96 -58.16
CA SER A 390 -39.67 -29.32 -58.20
C SER A 390 -41.11 -29.52 -57.66
N ASN A 391 -42.01 -28.55 -57.93
CA ASN A 391 -43.14 -28.69 -58.87
C ASN A 391 -44.02 -30.01 -58.97
N VAL A 392 -45.29 -29.87 -59.40
CA VAL A 392 -46.22 -30.90 -59.97
C VAL A 392 -47.19 -31.70 -59.04
N THR A 393 -48.36 -31.08 -58.74
CA THR A 393 -49.78 -31.59 -58.80
C THR A 393 -50.21 -32.95 -58.14
N VAL A 394 -51.14 -33.04 -57.15
CA VAL A 394 -52.62 -32.73 -57.08
C VAL A 394 -53.54 -33.97 -57.31
N PRO A 395 -54.72 -34.17 -56.64
CA PRO A 395 -55.21 -33.71 -55.31
C PRO A 395 -55.98 -34.80 -54.48
N GLN A 396 -56.57 -34.46 -53.30
CA GLN A 396 -58.04 -34.48 -53.02
C GLN A 396 -58.45 -34.42 -51.52
N LYS A 397 -59.52 -33.63 -51.24
CA LYS A 397 -60.55 -33.75 -50.17
C LYS A 397 -60.09 -33.87 -48.70
N LYS A 398 -60.28 -32.85 -47.84
CA LYS A 398 -61.53 -32.31 -47.20
C LYS A 398 -62.06 -33.09 -45.96
N LYS A 399 -62.22 -32.33 -44.85
CA LYS A 399 -63.13 -32.48 -43.66
C LYS A 399 -62.51 -32.80 -42.28
N THR A 400 -62.26 -31.73 -41.52
CA THR A 400 -62.88 -31.43 -40.20
C THR A 400 -63.48 -32.59 -39.36
N LYS A 401 -63.03 -32.76 -38.09
CA LYS A 401 -63.80 -32.31 -36.89
C LYS A 401 -63.13 -32.61 -35.53
N THR A 402 -63.40 -31.69 -34.62
CA THR A 402 -63.28 -31.62 -33.15
C THR A 402 -63.54 -32.87 -32.26
N LYS A 403 -62.94 -32.80 -31.05
CA LYS A 403 -63.49 -33.04 -29.67
C LYS A 403 -63.09 -34.30 -28.86
N LEU A 404 -62.52 -34.03 -27.68
CA LEU A 404 -62.69 -34.63 -26.33
C LEU A 404 -63.02 -36.15 -26.17
N GLY A 405 -62.05 -36.89 -25.59
CA GLY A 405 -62.05 -37.16 -24.14
C GLY A 405 -62.56 -38.51 -23.59
N LYS A 406 -61.74 -39.11 -22.69
CA LYS A 406 -62.02 -40.27 -21.80
C LYS A 406 -62.18 -41.64 -22.50
N SER A 407 -61.85 -42.81 -21.90
CA SER A 407 -60.98 -43.15 -20.74
C SER A 407 -60.86 -44.69 -20.57
N VAL A 408 -59.95 -45.14 -19.68
CA VAL A 408 -60.13 -46.30 -18.75
C VAL A 408 -59.82 -47.75 -19.25
N LEU A 409 -59.05 -48.47 -18.39
CA LEU A 409 -58.73 -49.92 -18.32
C LEU A 409 -57.94 -50.59 -19.48
N SER A 410 -57.32 -51.77 -19.29
CA SER A 410 -56.24 -52.16 -18.35
C SER A 410 -55.77 -53.60 -18.65
N LYS A 411 -54.54 -53.96 -18.25
CA LYS A 411 -54.23 -55.24 -17.58
C LYS A 411 -52.84 -55.21 -16.94
N SER A 412 -52.66 -56.03 -15.90
CA SER A 412 -51.51 -56.01 -14.99
C SER A 412 -50.82 -57.38 -14.91
N VAL A 413 -49.54 -57.37 -14.54
CA VAL A 413 -48.87 -58.54 -13.93
C VAL A 413 -48.04 -58.08 -12.72
N LEU A 414 -48.48 -58.56 -11.55
CA LEU A 414 -47.77 -58.99 -10.33
C LEU A 414 -46.28 -58.60 -10.08
N PHE A 415 -45.83 -58.32 -8.83
CA PHE A 415 -46.56 -58.04 -7.57
C PHE A 415 -45.65 -57.38 -6.48
N ASN A 416 -46.30 -57.01 -5.37
CA ASN A 416 -45.82 -56.31 -4.16
C ASN A 416 -44.72 -57.05 -3.34
N ALA A 417 -44.13 -56.54 -2.24
CA ALA A 417 -44.54 -55.46 -1.33
C ALA A 417 -43.40 -54.90 -0.44
N ARG A 418 -43.59 -53.69 0.14
CA ARG A 418 -43.33 -53.43 1.59
C ARG A 418 -43.80 -52.04 2.11
N ARG A 419 -44.90 -52.04 2.86
CA ARG A 419 -45.38 -51.06 3.87
C ARG A 419 -46.47 -51.81 4.68
N LEU A 420 -46.60 -51.73 6.00
CA LEU A 420 -45.81 -51.09 7.07
C LEU A 420 -45.54 -52.12 8.18
N SER A 421 -44.52 -51.88 9.01
CA SER A 421 -44.53 -52.29 10.42
C SER A 421 -43.73 -51.29 11.25
N PHE A 422 -44.40 -50.65 12.21
CA PHE A 422 -43.78 -49.80 13.23
C PHE A 422 -42.91 -50.67 14.20
N LEU A 423 -42.07 -50.03 15.02
CA LEU A 423 -41.46 -50.61 16.23
C LEU A 423 -40.59 -51.89 16.08
N SER A 424 -39.33 -51.76 15.62
CA SER A 424 -38.29 -52.79 15.89
C SER A 424 -36.81 -52.37 15.73
N SER A 425 -36.48 -51.13 15.32
CA SER A 425 -35.10 -50.69 15.07
C SER A 425 -34.51 -49.71 16.10
N LEU A 426 -35.26 -49.34 17.14
CA LEU A 426 -34.95 -48.21 18.04
C LEU A 426 -33.92 -48.52 19.14
N GLN A 427 -32.90 -49.36 18.87
CA GLN A 427 -31.93 -49.77 19.90
C GLN A 427 -30.46 -49.92 19.46
N LEU A 428 -30.13 -49.76 18.18
CA LEU A 428 -28.75 -49.97 17.67
C LEU A 428 -27.98 -48.73 17.19
N GLN A 429 -28.59 -47.54 17.12
CA GLN A 429 -27.90 -46.28 16.75
C GLN A 429 -27.36 -45.45 17.93
N LYS A 430 -27.57 -45.86 19.19
CA LYS A 430 -27.11 -45.09 20.38
C LYS A 430 -25.60 -45.13 20.66
N LYS A 431 -24.75 -45.65 19.76
CA LYS A 431 -23.28 -45.68 19.90
C LYS A 431 -22.49 -44.92 18.83
N SER A 432 -23.10 -44.43 17.75
CA SER A 432 -22.42 -43.58 16.74
C SER A 432 -22.49 -42.09 17.08
N LEU A 433 -23.64 -41.59 17.53
CA LEU A 433 -23.89 -40.15 17.76
C LEU A 433 -22.94 -39.49 18.78
N VAL A 434 -22.35 -40.25 19.71
CA VAL A 434 -21.43 -39.71 20.74
C VAL A 434 -20.01 -39.47 20.18
N LYS A 435 -19.69 -39.93 18.96
CA LYS A 435 -18.39 -39.65 18.30
C LYS A 435 -18.40 -38.48 17.32
N LEU A 436 -19.54 -38.14 16.71
CA LEU A 436 -19.59 -37.01 15.76
C LEU A 436 -19.49 -35.63 16.43
N THR A 437 -20.01 -35.48 17.65
CA THR A 437 -20.05 -34.19 18.38
C THR A 437 -18.68 -33.65 18.84
N LYS A 438 -17.58 -34.40 18.63
CA LYS A 438 -16.20 -33.97 18.92
C LYS A 438 -15.32 -33.72 17.68
N SER A 439 -15.80 -33.98 16.46
CA SER A 439 -15.08 -33.63 15.23
C SER A 439 -15.53 -32.28 14.68
N GLN A 440 -16.85 -32.06 14.54
CA GLN A 440 -17.41 -30.79 14.05
C GLN A 440 -17.00 -29.58 14.91
N SER A 441 -16.87 -29.75 16.22
CA SER A 441 -16.43 -28.71 17.16
C SER A 441 -14.95 -28.34 17.06
N ARG A 442 -14.10 -29.16 16.40
CA ARG A 442 -12.72 -28.77 16.07
C ARG A 442 -12.61 -28.08 14.71
N LEU A 443 -13.32 -28.55 13.70
CA LEU A 443 -13.35 -27.91 12.38
C LEU A 443 -13.85 -26.46 12.49
N TYR A 444 -14.95 -26.22 13.21
CA TYR A 444 -15.44 -24.86 13.51
C TYR A 444 -14.40 -23.97 14.23
N SER A 445 -13.51 -24.53 15.06
CA SER A 445 -12.52 -23.73 15.80
C SER A 445 -11.32 -23.26 14.96
N LEU A 446 -11.04 -23.92 13.83
CA LEU A 446 -9.89 -23.58 12.97
C LEU A 446 -10.27 -22.53 11.92
N ASP A 447 -11.46 -22.65 11.31
CA ASP A 447 -11.95 -21.68 10.34
C ASP A 447 -12.22 -20.30 11.00
N VAL A 448 -12.73 -20.32 12.23
CA VAL A 448 -12.92 -19.10 13.04
C VAL A 448 -11.58 -18.37 13.23
N GLN A 449 -10.50 -19.04 13.64
CA GLN A 449 -9.20 -18.38 13.86
C GLN A 449 -8.57 -17.78 12.59
N LYS A 450 -8.87 -18.34 11.42
CA LYS A 450 -8.39 -17.80 10.14
C LYS A 450 -9.17 -16.53 9.76
N ASN A 451 -10.50 -16.58 9.87
CA ASN A 451 -11.40 -15.46 9.60
C ASN A 451 -11.31 -14.32 10.66
N GLU A 452 -10.99 -14.64 11.91
CA GLU A 452 -10.69 -13.66 12.97
C GLU A 452 -9.52 -12.75 12.57
N LYS A 453 -8.43 -13.33 12.02
CA LYS A 453 -7.26 -12.55 11.60
C LYS A 453 -7.59 -11.58 10.47
N GLU A 454 -8.34 -12.02 9.45
CA GLU A 454 -8.83 -11.12 8.40
C GLU A 454 -9.75 -10.03 8.93
N THR A 455 -10.58 -10.35 9.92
CA THR A 455 -11.49 -9.40 10.56
C THR A 455 -10.70 -8.34 11.33
N ILE A 456 -9.65 -8.73 12.07
CA ILE A 456 -8.73 -7.80 12.75
C ILE A 456 -7.94 -6.96 11.73
N ILE A 457 -7.56 -7.52 10.58
CA ILE A 457 -6.86 -6.78 9.52
C ILE A 457 -7.79 -5.76 8.85
N LYS A 458 -9.03 -6.14 8.48
CA LYS A 458 -10.05 -5.23 7.94
C LYS A 458 -10.44 -4.15 8.96
N LEU A 459 -10.48 -4.48 10.25
CA LEU A 459 -10.64 -3.51 11.35
C LEU A 459 -9.50 -2.47 11.34
N LEU A 460 -8.25 -2.91 11.35
CA LEU A 460 -7.08 -2.02 11.37
C LEU A 460 -6.97 -1.15 10.11
N TYR A 461 -7.32 -1.66 8.93
CA TYR A 461 -7.36 -0.85 7.70
C TYR A 461 -8.43 0.27 7.71
N ASN A 462 -9.45 0.18 8.56
CA ASN A 462 -10.49 1.21 8.70
C ASN A 462 -10.22 2.22 9.83
N ILE A 463 -9.12 2.06 10.59
CA ILE A 463 -8.74 2.96 11.70
C ILE A 463 -7.54 3.80 11.27
N GLY A 464 -7.76 5.08 10.96
CA GLY A 464 -6.70 6.02 10.58
C GLY A 464 -6.05 6.74 11.76
N SER A 465 -6.72 6.78 12.92
CA SER A 465 -6.31 7.61 14.07
C SER A 465 -6.64 6.98 15.44
N LYS A 466 -5.95 7.45 16.50
CA LYS A 466 -6.27 7.12 17.91
C LYS A 466 -7.76 7.37 18.22
N LYS A 467 -8.27 8.51 17.75
CA LYS A 467 -9.65 8.95 17.94
C LYS A 467 -10.67 7.95 17.36
N GLU A 468 -10.48 7.52 16.12
CA GLU A 468 -11.36 6.53 15.47
C GLU A 468 -11.29 5.17 16.19
N ALA A 469 -10.12 4.77 16.72
CA ALA A 469 -10.00 3.56 17.55
C ALA A 469 -10.78 3.66 18.87
N GLU A 470 -10.77 4.82 19.54
CA GLU A 470 -11.49 5.06 20.78
C GLU A 470 -13.00 5.17 20.57
N GLN A 471 -13.44 5.73 19.45
CA GLN A 471 -14.84 5.66 19.00
C GLN A 471 -15.29 4.23 18.76
N TYR A 472 -14.46 3.43 18.08
CA TYR A 472 -14.67 1.99 17.92
C TYR A 472 -14.89 1.32 19.29
N LEU A 473 -13.96 1.50 20.23
CA LEU A 473 -14.05 0.87 21.54
C LEU A 473 -15.28 1.31 22.35
N ARG A 474 -15.74 2.57 22.24
CA ARG A 474 -17.02 3.01 22.84
C ARG A 474 -18.24 2.36 22.19
N GLN A 475 -18.33 2.36 20.85
CA GLN A 475 -19.47 1.78 20.15
C GLN A 475 -19.65 0.28 20.43
N PHE A 476 -18.53 -0.45 20.58
CA PHE A 476 -18.57 -1.90 20.84
C PHE A 476 -18.76 -2.28 22.32
N SER A 477 -18.51 -1.35 23.26
CA SER A 477 -18.71 -1.61 24.70
C SER A 477 -20.03 -1.07 25.26
N SER A 478 -20.69 -0.13 24.58
CA SER A 478 -21.82 0.64 25.13
C SER A 478 -23.20 0.36 24.51
N VAL A 479 -23.30 -0.47 23.46
CA VAL A 479 -24.48 -0.50 22.58
C VAL A 479 -25.15 -1.88 22.58
N GLU A 480 -26.44 -1.92 22.89
CA GLU A 480 -27.29 -3.09 22.63
C GLU A 480 -27.30 -3.37 21.12
N SER A 481 -26.98 -4.60 20.70
CA SER A 481 -26.77 -4.93 19.27
C SER A 481 -27.96 -4.62 18.35
N GLN A 482 -29.17 -4.51 18.91
CA GLN A 482 -30.40 -4.12 18.22
C GLN A 482 -30.46 -2.62 17.85
N LYS A 483 -29.71 -1.75 18.53
CA LYS A 483 -29.64 -0.30 18.30
C LYS A 483 -28.43 0.16 17.47
N PHE A 484 -27.68 -0.76 16.86
CA PHE A 484 -26.48 -0.39 16.11
C PHE A 484 -26.80 0.38 14.82
N ALA A 485 -27.38 -0.30 13.81
CA ALA A 485 -27.61 0.32 12.51
C ALA A 485 -28.83 -0.24 11.75
N VAL A 486 -29.52 0.64 11.03
CA VAL A 486 -30.51 0.29 9.98
C VAL A 486 -29.90 0.64 8.62
N ILE A 487 -29.81 -0.32 7.71
CA ILE A 487 -29.17 -0.15 6.39
C ILE A 487 -30.21 -0.35 5.29
N LYS A 488 -30.56 0.73 4.59
CA LYS A 488 -31.40 0.72 3.39
C LYS A 488 -30.54 0.47 2.16
N VAL A 489 -30.80 -0.66 1.50
CA VAL A 489 -30.12 -1.08 0.27
C VAL A 489 -30.96 -0.73 -0.96
N GLY A 490 -30.36 -0.04 -1.93
CA GLY A 490 -30.98 0.22 -3.23
C GLY A 490 -31.09 -1.06 -4.08
N GLY A 491 -32.14 -1.18 -4.90
CA GLY A 491 -32.36 -2.40 -5.70
C GLY A 491 -31.21 -2.72 -6.68
N ALA A 492 -30.58 -1.70 -7.28
CA ALA A 492 -29.43 -1.87 -8.18
C ALA A 492 -28.25 -2.57 -7.47
N VAL A 493 -27.92 -2.14 -6.24
CA VAL A 493 -26.85 -2.70 -5.40
C VAL A 493 -26.94 -4.23 -5.25
N ILE A 494 -28.14 -4.80 -5.14
CA ILE A 494 -28.35 -6.25 -5.01
C ILE A 494 -28.17 -6.98 -6.35
N SER A 495 -28.29 -6.29 -7.49
CA SER A 495 -27.92 -6.84 -8.81
C SER A 495 -26.43 -6.72 -9.11
N ASP A 496 -25.83 -5.56 -8.80
CA ASP A 496 -24.57 -5.15 -9.43
C ASP A 496 -23.36 -5.18 -8.47
N GLU A 497 -23.58 -5.08 -7.16
CA GLU A 497 -22.52 -5.03 -6.12
C GLU A 497 -22.72 -6.08 -5.00
N ILE A 498 -23.48 -7.15 -5.24
CA ILE A 498 -23.95 -8.07 -4.19
C ILE A 498 -22.83 -8.72 -3.37
N ASP A 499 -21.72 -9.10 -3.99
CA ASP A 499 -20.59 -9.75 -3.29
C ASP A 499 -19.83 -8.74 -2.40
N SER A 500 -19.75 -7.47 -2.83
CA SER A 500 -19.21 -6.38 -2.01
C SER A 500 -20.12 -6.12 -0.80
N LEU A 501 -21.44 -6.10 -1.02
CA LEU A 501 -22.44 -5.91 0.03
C LEU A 501 -22.40 -7.05 1.05
N ALA A 502 -22.32 -8.29 0.57
CA ALA A 502 -22.21 -9.47 1.42
C ALA A 502 -20.90 -9.47 2.22
N SER A 503 -19.76 -9.10 1.61
CA SER A 503 -18.47 -8.94 2.31
C SER A 503 -18.52 -7.87 3.40
N SER A 504 -19.05 -6.68 3.10
CA SER A 504 -19.15 -5.59 4.08
C SER A 504 -20.11 -5.93 5.24
N LEU A 505 -21.27 -6.53 4.97
CA LEU A 505 -22.19 -7.00 6.01
C LEU A 505 -21.63 -8.18 6.81
N SER A 506 -20.89 -9.09 6.16
CA SER A 506 -20.20 -10.21 6.82
C SER A 506 -19.15 -9.71 7.80
N PHE A 507 -18.35 -8.72 7.40
CA PHE A 507 -17.39 -8.06 8.29
C PHE A 507 -18.06 -7.48 9.54
N LEU A 508 -19.18 -6.76 9.39
CA LEU A 508 -19.94 -6.21 10.52
C LEU A 508 -20.44 -7.31 11.47
N ASN A 509 -20.95 -8.42 10.93
CA ASN A 509 -21.38 -9.54 11.77
C ASN A 509 -20.22 -10.22 12.51
N ARG A 510 -19.06 -10.38 11.85
CA ARG A 510 -17.85 -11.01 12.44
C ARG A 510 -17.23 -10.20 13.57
N VAL A 511 -17.34 -8.87 13.56
CA VAL A 511 -16.94 -8.04 14.72
C VAL A 511 -17.99 -8.03 15.84
N GLY A 512 -19.18 -8.60 15.63
CA GLY A 512 -20.23 -8.75 16.65
C GLY A 512 -21.44 -7.83 16.49
N LEU A 513 -21.53 -7.08 15.39
CA LEU A 513 -22.62 -6.13 15.13
C LEU A 513 -23.74 -6.75 14.30
N TYR A 514 -24.96 -6.25 14.49
CA TYR A 514 -26.16 -6.80 13.85
C TYR A 514 -26.93 -5.70 13.09
N PRO A 515 -26.37 -5.19 11.98
CA PRO A 515 -27.08 -4.25 11.11
C PRO A 515 -28.39 -4.87 10.61
N ILE A 516 -29.45 -4.07 10.65
CA ILE A 516 -30.80 -4.45 10.21
C ILE A 516 -30.96 -3.97 8.77
N VAL A 517 -30.98 -4.92 7.84
CA VAL A 517 -30.86 -4.62 6.41
C VAL A 517 -32.25 -4.59 5.79
N LEU A 518 -32.69 -3.46 5.27
CA LEU A 518 -33.94 -3.32 4.52
C LEU A 518 -33.61 -3.08 3.04
N HIS A 519 -34.28 -3.77 2.13
CA HIS A 519 -34.07 -3.56 0.70
C HIS A 519 -35.37 -3.37 -0.10
N GLY A 520 -35.22 -2.68 -1.23
CA GLY A 520 -36.20 -2.66 -2.31
C GLY A 520 -35.79 -3.54 -3.50
N GLY A 521 -36.43 -3.32 -4.64
CA GLY A 521 -36.16 -4.03 -5.91
C GLY A 521 -36.66 -3.26 -7.13
N GLY A 522 -36.51 -1.93 -7.13
CA GLY A 522 -37.11 -1.02 -8.11
C GLY A 522 -36.74 -1.29 -9.58
N PRO A 523 -35.44 -1.39 -9.94
CA PRO A 523 -35.01 -1.72 -11.29
C PRO A 523 -35.50 -3.09 -11.76
N GLN A 524 -35.42 -4.11 -10.89
CA GLN A 524 -35.82 -5.48 -11.17
C GLN A 524 -37.33 -5.56 -11.45
N LEU A 525 -38.13 -4.88 -10.63
CA LEU A 525 -39.58 -4.75 -10.83
C LEU A 525 -39.92 -4.06 -12.16
N ASN A 526 -39.21 -2.99 -12.54
CA ASN A 526 -39.44 -2.33 -13.82
C ASN A 526 -39.15 -3.25 -15.02
N ILE A 527 -38.11 -4.09 -14.93
CA ILE A 527 -37.75 -5.07 -15.96
C ILE A 527 -38.84 -6.15 -16.11
N GLU A 528 -39.31 -6.75 -15.01
CA GLU A 528 -40.33 -7.80 -15.09
C GLU A 528 -41.73 -7.27 -15.45
N LEU A 529 -42.12 -6.07 -14.99
CA LEU A 529 -43.36 -5.42 -15.45
C LEU A 529 -43.34 -5.21 -16.97
N SER A 530 -42.21 -4.75 -17.51
CA SER A 530 -42.03 -4.56 -18.96
C SER A 530 -42.15 -5.88 -19.73
N LYS A 531 -41.59 -6.99 -19.21
CA LYS A 531 -41.76 -8.33 -19.79
C LYS A 531 -43.21 -8.84 -19.71
N ALA A 532 -43.94 -8.49 -18.65
CA ALA A 532 -45.35 -8.80 -18.49
C ALA A 532 -46.28 -7.91 -19.34
N GLY A 533 -45.74 -6.95 -20.10
CA GLY A 533 -46.51 -5.98 -20.89
C GLY A 533 -47.20 -4.90 -20.05
N ILE A 534 -46.87 -4.80 -18.76
CA ILE A 534 -47.42 -3.81 -17.83
C ILE A 534 -46.50 -2.57 -17.84
N LYS A 535 -47.04 -1.41 -18.25
CA LYS A 535 -46.31 -0.15 -18.13
C LYS A 535 -46.28 0.29 -16.66
N PRO A 536 -45.11 0.58 -16.08
CA PRO A 536 -45.03 1.24 -14.78
C PRO A 536 -45.75 2.60 -14.80
N ASP A 537 -46.64 2.82 -13.84
CA ASP A 537 -47.36 4.10 -13.67
C ASP A 537 -47.02 4.75 -12.32
N TYR A 538 -46.99 6.07 -12.30
CA TYR A 538 -46.47 6.88 -11.20
C TYR A 538 -47.29 8.16 -11.01
N LYS A 539 -47.81 8.37 -9.80
CA LYS A 539 -48.48 9.59 -9.36
C LYS A 539 -47.75 10.13 -8.14
N ASP A 540 -47.41 11.42 -8.14
CA ASP A 540 -46.72 12.10 -7.03
C ASP A 540 -45.43 11.39 -6.55
N GLY A 541 -44.72 10.75 -7.48
CA GLY A 541 -43.51 9.94 -7.24
C GLY A 541 -43.77 8.52 -6.73
N ILE A 542 -45.01 8.21 -6.35
CA ILE A 542 -45.46 6.91 -5.84
C ILE A 542 -45.87 6.01 -7.02
N ARG A 543 -45.42 4.75 -7.02
CA ARG A 543 -45.82 3.75 -8.03
C ARG A 543 -47.24 3.27 -7.76
N ILE A 544 -48.16 3.52 -8.69
CA ILE A 544 -49.51 2.93 -8.65
C ILE A 544 -49.36 1.41 -8.77
N THR A 545 -49.94 0.67 -7.81
CA THR A 545 -49.72 -0.78 -7.65
C THR A 545 -51.05 -1.51 -7.76
N ASP A 546 -51.39 -2.00 -8.95
CA ASP A 546 -52.55 -2.90 -9.14
C ASP A 546 -52.27 -4.32 -8.62
N ALA A 547 -53.27 -5.21 -8.67
CA ALA A 547 -53.12 -6.59 -8.19
C ALA A 547 -52.01 -7.37 -8.92
N LYS A 548 -51.84 -7.17 -10.24
CA LYS A 548 -50.78 -7.83 -11.03
C LYS A 548 -49.40 -7.27 -10.71
N THR A 549 -49.30 -5.95 -10.56
CA THR A 549 -48.08 -5.26 -10.15
C THR A 549 -47.64 -5.71 -8.76
N LEU A 550 -48.58 -5.91 -7.82
CA LEU A 550 -48.32 -6.43 -6.49
C LEU A 550 -47.79 -7.88 -6.53
N GLU A 551 -48.39 -8.74 -7.35
CA GLU A 551 -47.96 -10.14 -7.52
C GLU A 551 -46.50 -10.23 -7.99
N ILE A 552 -46.14 -9.46 -9.02
CA ILE A 552 -44.78 -9.38 -9.56
C ILE A 552 -43.82 -8.76 -8.53
N ALA A 553 -44.21 -7.66 -7.87
CA ALA A 553 -43.41 -7.02 -6.83
C ALA A 553 -43.10 -7.95 -5.66
N ARG A 554 -44.10 -8.69 -5.17
CA ARG A 554 -43.93 -9.68 -4.09
C ARG A 554 -42.95 -10.78 -4.51
N SER A 555 -43.09 -11.33 -5.72
CA SER A 555 -42.19 -12.36 -6.25
C SER A 555 -40.73 -11.86 -6.32
N ILE A 556 -40.52 -10.66 -6.85
CA ILE A 556 -39.19 -10.06 -6.99
C ILE A 556 -38.57 -9.70 -5.65
N PHE A 557 -39.32 -9.12 -4.71
CA PHE A 557 -38.76 -8.78 -3.41
C PHE A 557 -38.37 -10.03 -2.62
N ILE A 558 -39.16 -11.12 -2.65
CA ILE A 558 -38.78 -12.41 -2.04
C ILE A 558 -37.51 -12.98 -2.69
N LYS A 559 -37.42 -12.92 -4.02
CA LYS A 559 -36.26 -13.44 -4.77
C LYS A 559 -34.97 -12.70 -4.43
N GLU A 560 -34.96 -11.37 -4.48
CA GLU A 560 -33.75 -10.59 -4.19
C GLU A 560 -33.40 -10.62 -2.68
N ASN A 561 -34.38 -10.84 -1.79
CA ASN A 561 -34.15 -11.08 -0.36
C ASN A 561 -33.36 -12.38 -0.14
N LEU A 562 -33.82 -13.48 -0.74
CA LEU A 562 -33.13 -14.78 -0.68
C LEU A 562 -31.75 -14.73 -1.34
N LYS A 563 -31.60 -14.02 -2.45
CA LYS A 563 -30.32 -13.82 -3.14
C LYS A 563 -29.27 -13.18 -2.22
N LEU A 564 -29.64 -12.16 -1.44
CA LEU A 564 -28.74 -11.52 -0.46
C LEU A 564 -28.46 -12.42 0.75
N VAL A 565 -29.47 -13.15 1.27
CA VAL A 565 -29.27 -14.14 2.34
C VAL A 565 -28.31 -15.24 1.90
N GLU A 566 -28.45 -15.79 0.69
CA GLU A 566 -27.53 -16.79 0.14
C GLU A 566 -26.10 -16.27 0.00
N ALA A 567 -25.91 -15.00 -0.39
CA ALA A 567 -24.60 -14.39 -0.48
C ALA A 567 -23.91 -14.26 0.90
N LEU A 568 -24.68 -13.95 1.94
CA LEU A 568 -24.19 -13.89 3.32
C LEU A 568 -23.86 -15.28 3.90
N GLU A 569 -24.74 -16.27 3.71
CA GLU A 569 -24.51 -17.64 4.18
C GLU A 569 -23.31 -18.30 3.46
N LYS A 570 -23.07 -17.98 2.18
CA LYS A 570 -21.86 -18.39 1.44
C LYS A 570 -20.56 -17.86 2.05
N LEU A 571 -20.60 -16.73 2.77
CA LEU A 571 -19.47 -16.15 3.51
C LEU A 571 -19.43 -16.61 5.00
N GLY A 572 -20.24 -17.61 5.36
CA GLY A 572 -20.38 -18.11 6.74
C GLY A 572 -21.10 -17.15 7.68
N THR A 573 -21.74 -16.09 7.16
CA THR A 573 -22.50 -15.12 7.95
C THR A 573 -23.96 -15.51 7.98
N ARG A 574 -24.44 -15.79 9.19
CA ARG A 574 -25.83 -16.21 9.38
C ARG A 574 -26.79 -15.05 9.09
N ALA A 575 -27.74 -15.28 8.20
CA ALA A 575 -28.71 -14.28 7.75
C ALA A 575 -30.12 -14.86 7.77
N ARG A 576 -31.11 -14.04 8.11
CA ARG A 576 -32.51 -14.45 8.20
C ARG A 576 -33.37 -13.68 7.19
N PRO A 577 -34.02 -14.36 6.24
CA PRO A 577 -34.99 -13.71 5.36
C PRO A 577 -36.24 -13.34 6.17
N ILE A 578 -36.67 -12.08 6.05
CA ILE A 578 -37.85 -11.52 6.70
C ILE A 578 -38.71 -10.82 5.63
N THR A 579 -39.51 -11.61 4.93
CA THR A 579 -40.29 -11.18 3.76
C THR A 579 -41.72 -10.71 4.08
N GLY A 580 -41.98 -10.33 5.33
CA GLY A 580 -43.31 -10.00 5.87
C GLY A 580 -43.31 -9.97 7.40
N GLY A 581 -44.47 -9.66 8.00
CA GLY A 581 -44.72 -9.69 9.45
C GLY A 581 -44.02 -8.62 10.30
N VAL A 582 -43.28 -7.69 9.68
CA VAL A 582 -42.62 -6.55 10.38
C VAL A 582 -43.44 -5.27 10.25
N PHE A 583 -43.80 -4.86 9.03
CA PHE A 583 -44.53 -3.62 8.78
C PHE A 583 -46.03 -3.86 8.74
N ILE A 584 -46.76 -3.16 9.61
CA ILE A 584 -48.23 -3.11 9.62
C ILE A 584 -48.64 -1.82 8.91
N ALA A 585 -49.55 -1.90 7.95
CA ALA A 585 -49.95 -0.76 7.14
C ALA A 585 -51.42 -0.80 6.75
N ASP A 586 -52.03 0.38 6.66
CA ASP A 586 -53.32 0.59 6.01
C ASP A 586 -53.12 1.11 4.58
N TYR A 587 -54.19 1.16 3.77
CA TYR A 587 -54.11 1.70 2.41
C TYR A 587 -53.83 3.21 2.45
N LEU A 588 -52.82 3.68 1.71
CA LEU A 588 -52.47 5.11 1.62
C LEU A 588 -53.60 5.93 0.97
N ASP A 589 -53.97 5.53 -0.25
CA ASP A 589 -55.25 5.84 -0.90
C ASP A 589 -55.47 4.71 -1.92
N ARG A 590 -56.54 3.95 -1.71
CA ARG A 590 -56.86 2.77 -2.50
C ARG A 590 -57.38 3.11 -3.90
N GLU A 591 -57.96 4.30 -4.08
CA GLU A 591 -58.46 4.78 -5.37
C GLU A 591 -57.33 5.41 -6.20
N SER A 592 -56.44 6.20 -5.58
CA SER A 592 -55.29 6.78 -6.30
C SER A 592 -54.15 5.80 -6.59
N TYR A 593 -53.83 4.89 -5.66
CA TYR A 593 -52.58 4.12 -5.71
C TYR A 593 -52.76 2.59 -5.70
N GLY A 594 -53.97 2.09 -5.46
CA GLY A 594 -54.25 0.66 -5.38
C GLY A 594 -53.69 0.02 -4.11
N TYR A 595 -52.85 -1.01 -4.25
CA TYR A 595 -52.25 -1.77 -3.14
C TYR A 595 -50.95 -1.14 -2.61
N VAL A 596 -51.00 0.18 -2.34
CA VAL A 596 -49.90 0.93 -1.69
C VAL A 596 -50.25 1.22 -0.23
N GLY A 597 -49.31 0.96 0.67
CA GLY A 597 -49.52 1.05 2.12
C GLY A 597 -48.89 2.29 2.76
N GLN A 598 -49.60 2.85 3.74
CA GLN A 598 -49.07 3.75 4.75
C GLN A 598 -48.80 2.96 6.03
N ILE A 599 -47.55 2.94 6.51
CA ILE A 599 -47.19 2.21 7.73
C ILE A 599 -47.91 2.83 8.94
N THR A 600 -48.60 1.98 9.71
CA THR A 600 -49.31 2.34 10.94
C THR A 600 -48.77 1.62 12.18
N GLY A 601 -47.87 0.64 12.03
CA GLY A 601 -47.16 0.02 13.15
C GLY A 601 -46.00 -0.89 12.72
N ILE A 602 -45.08 -1.20 13.65
CA ILE A 602 -43.91 -2.05 13.39
C ILE A 602 -43.71 -3.09 14.49
N ASN A 603 -43.61 -4.36 14.08
CA ASN A 603 -43.43 -5.52 14.95
C ASN A 603 -41.94 -5.85 15.15
N LYS A 604 -41.31 -5.24 16.18
CA LYS A 604 -39.90 -5.49 16.54
C LYS A 604 -39.56 -6.97 16.78
N ASN A 605 -40.54 -7.78 17.19
CA ASN A 605 -40.29 -9.14 17.70
C ASN A 605 -39.60 -10.06 16.68
N VAL A 606 -39.93 -9.94 15.39
CA VAL A 606 -39.34 -10.77 14.32
C VAL A 606 -37.86 -10.42 14.09
N VAL A 607 -37.54 -9.13 14.14
CA VAL A 607 -36.18 -8.60 14.00
C VAL A 607 -35.34 -8.99 15.21
N ASN A 608 -35.86 -8.76 16.42
CA ASN A 608 -35.20 -9.11 17.68
C ASN A 608 -34.96 -10.63 17.81
N ALA A 609 -35.91 -11.46 17.36
CA ALA A 609 -35.75 -12.92 17.29
C ALA A 609 -34.75 -13.40 16.23
N SER A 610 -34.30 -12.54 15.31
CA SER A 610 -33.15 -12.81 14.44
C SER A 610 -31.83 -12.49 15.15
N ILE A 611 -31.74 -11.28 15.71
CA ILE A 611 -30.54 -10.77 16.37
C ILE A 611 -30.19 -11.63 17.59
N ASN A 612 -31.18 -11.94 18.44
CA ASN A 612 -31.01 -12.83 19.60
C ASN A 612 -30.66 -14.28 19.20
N ALA A 613 -30.96 -14.69 17.96
CA ALA A 613 -30.58 -15.99 17.42
C ALA A 613 -29.21 -15.97 16.70
N GLY A 614 -28.48 -14.85 16.73
CA GLY A 614 -27.18 -14.67 16.10
C GLY A 614 -27.25 -14.68 14.57
N ALA A 615 -28.25 -14.02 13.97
CA ALA A 615 -28.39 -13.89 12.51
C ALA A 615 -28.82 -12.48 12.08
N LEU A 616 -28.22 -11.95 11.02
CA LEU A 616 -28.56 -10.67 10.41
C LEU A 616 -30.01 -10.68 9.87
N PRO A 617 -30.90 -9.78 10.31
CA PRO A 617 -32.25 -9.69 9.78
C PRO A 617 -32.26 -8.95 8.42
N ILE A 618 -32.70 -9.63 7.36
CA ILE A 618 -32.77 -9.10 6.00
C ILE A 618 -34.25 -8.93 5.58
N LEU A 619 -34.73 -7.69 5.54
CA LEU A 619 -36.13 -7.30 5.39
C LEU A 619 -36.47 -6.85 3.96
N THR A 620 -37.66 -7.19 3.49
CA THR A 620 -38.30 -6.58 2.30
C THR A 620 -39.17 -5.37 2.69
N SER A 621 -39.28 -4.35 1.83
CA SER A 621 -40.22 -3.23 2.02
C SER A 621 -41.69 -3.55 1.69
N LEU A 622 -42.19 -4.70 2.17
CA LEU A 622 -43.60 -5.10 2.11
C LEU A 622 -44.25 -4.90 3.48
N ALA A 623 -45.48 -4.43 3.49
CA ALA A 623 -46.30 -4.32 4.69
C ALA A 623 -47.58 -5.16 4.56
N GLU A 624 -48.25 -5.39 5.68
CA GLU A 624 -49.48 -6.17 5.76
C GLU A 624 -50.56 -5.38 6.52
N THR A 625 -51.80 -5.43 6.05
CA THR A 625 -52.94 -4.95 6.84
C THR A 625 -53.17 -5.83 8.07
N PRO A 626 -53.89 -5.35 9.10
CA PRO A 626 -54.36 -6.21 10.20
C PRO A 626 -55.20 -7.44 9.76
N SER A 627 -55.68 -7.45 8.51
CA SER A 627 -56.39 -8.57 7.87
C SER A 627 -55.51 -9.46 6.96
N GLY A 628 -54.19 -9.22 6.89
CA GLY A 628 -53.24 -10.03 6.13
C GLY A 628 -53.15 -9.72 4.63
N GLN A 629 -53.69 -8.59 4.16
CA GLN A 629 -53.48 -8.13 2.78
C GLN A 629 -52.10 -7.48 2.67
N ILE A 630 -51.27 -7.99 1.77
CA ILE A 630 -49.95 -7.41 1.49
C ILE A 630 -50.11 -6.09 0.72
N LEU A 631 -49.34 -5.09 1.10
CA LEU A 631 -49.26 -3.77 0.47
C LEU A 631 -47.80 -3.44 0.12
N ASN A 632 -47.62 -2.75 -1.01
CA ASN A 632 -46.33 -2.23 -1.45
C ASN A 632 -46.01 -0.92 -0.72
N VAL A 633 -44.78 -0.76 -0.21
CA VAL A 633 -44.36 0.45 0.51
C VAL A 633 -43.01 0.94 -0.02
N ASN A 634 -42.82 2.26 -0.06
CA ASN A 634 -41.52 2.87 -0.41
C ASN A 634 -40.44 2.42 0.59
N ALA A 635 -39.34 1.86 0.09
CA ALA A 635 -38.24 1.36 0.90
C ALA A 635 -37.51 2.44 1.72
N ASP A 636 -37.55 3.72 1.31
CA ASP A 636 -36.99 4.83 2.10
C ASP A 636 -37.93 5.19 3.27
N VAL A 637 -39.24 5.28 3.03
CA VAL A 637 -40.25 5.47 4.10
C VAL A 637 -40.22 4.31 5.11
N ALA A 638 -40.16 3.07 4.62
CA ALA A 638 -40.05 1.89 5.46
C ALA A 638 -38.72 1.84 6.25
N ALA A 639 -37.62 2.41 5.73
CA ALA A 639 -36.38 2.58 6.50
C ALA A 639 -36.54 3.64 7.60
N GLY A 640 -37.19 4.76 7.28
CA GLY A 640 -37.48 5.84 8.22
C GLY A 640 -38.34 5.39 9.40
N GLU A 641 -39.50 4.80 9.14
CA GLU A 641 -40.38 4.31 10.21
C GLU A 641 -39.73 3.19 11.04
N LEU A 642 -38.97 2.28 10.41
CA LEU A 642 -38.19 1.27 11.13
C LEU A 642 -37.14 1.90 12.06
N ALA A 643 -36.46 2.96 11.60
CA ALA A 643 -35.48 3.67 12.41
C ALA A 643 -36.14 4.48 13.55
N LYS A 644 -37.24 5.21 13.29
CA LYS A 644 -38.04 5.89 14.35
C LYS A 644 -38.45 4.92 15.47
N VAL A 645 -38.83 3.70 15.10
CA VAL A 645 -39.27 2.68 16.06
C VAL A 645 -38.11 1.96 16.77
N LEU A 646 -36.92 1.87 16.17
CA LEU A 646 -35.76 1.15 16.75
C LEU A 646 -34.72 2.03 17.46
N GLU A 647 -34.68 3.34 17.17
CA GLU A 647 -33.68 4.29 17.67
C GLU A 647 -32.20 3.88 17.40
N PRO A 648 -31.82 3.58 16.15
CA PRO A 648 -30.45 3.17 15.83
C PRO A 648 -29.48 4.36 15.81
N LEU A 649 -28.23 4.14 16.23
CA LEU A 649 -27.18 5.17 16.18
C LEU A 649 -26.81 5.58 14.73
N LYS A 650 -26.90 4.63 13.79
CA LYS A 650 -26.60 4.84 12.36
C LYS A 650 -27.77 4.40 11.48
N ILE A 651 -28.20 5.28 10.58
CA ILE A 651 -29.12 4.93 9.48
C ILE A 651 -28.34 5.11 8.18
N ILE A 652 -28.24 4.09 7.33
CA ILE A 652 -27.41 4.17 6.11
C ILE A 652 -28.26 3.94 4.87
N TYR A 653 -28.16 4.85 3.91
CA TYR A 653 -28.76 4.72 2.58
C TYR A 653 -27.65 4.45 1.55
N LEU A 654 -27.53 3.21 1.09
CA LEU A 654 -26.53 2.83 0.09
C LEU A 654 -26.93 3.31 -1.32
N ASN A 655 -26.02 3.98 -2.02
CA ASN A 655 -26.17 4.39 -3.41
C ASN A 655 -24.85 4.28 -4.21
N GLU A 656 -24.97 4.09 -5.52
CA GLU A 656 -23.85 4.04 -6.49
C GLU A 656 -22.95 5.30 -6.44
N LYS A 657 -23.53 6.45 -6.06
CA LYS A 657 -22.85 7.76 -6.09
C LYS A 657 -21.96 8.04 -4.87
N GLY A 658 -22.05 7.24 -3.81
CA GLY A 658 -21.25 7.46 -2.60
C GLY A 658 -21.48 8.80 -1.90
N GLY A 659 -22.73 9.27 -1.84
CA GLY A 659 -23.09 10.52 -1.14
C GLY A 659 -24.08 11.43 -1.87
N LEU A 660 -24.13 12.68 -1.39
CA LEU A 660 -24.75 13.84 -2.02
C LEU A 660 -23.68 14.70 -2.69
N ILE A 661 -23.95 15.13 -3.92
CA ILE A 661 -23.06 15.99 -4.71
C ILE A 661 -23.70 17.37 -4.83
N ASN A 662 -22.95 18.42 -4.51
CA ASN A 662 -23.33 19.80 -4.82
C ASN A 662 -23.24 19.98 -6.35
N GLU A 663 -24.37 20.25 -7.01
CA GLU A 663 -24.41 20.26 -8.47
C GLU A 663 -23.73 21.48 -9.13
N GLU A 664 -23.47 22.55 -8.39
CA GLU A 664 -22.74 23.73 -8.91
C GLU A 664 -21.23 23.51 -8.84
N THR A 665 -20.71 23.17 -7.66
CA THR A 665 -19.26 22.97 -7.43
C THR A 665 -18.74 21.61 -7.87
N LYS A 666 -19.65 20.65 -8.17
CA LYS A 666 -19.38 19.23 -8.44
C LYS A 666 -18.66 18.47 -7.32
N LYS A 667 -18.50 19.07 -6.14
CA LYS A 667 -17.93 18.41 -4.96
C LYS A 667 -18.97 17.58 -4.23
N LYS A 668 -18.54 16.47 -3.63
CA LYS A 668 -19.32 15.74 -2.63
C LYS A 668 -19.46 16.63 -1.38
N ILE A 669 -20.58 16.52 -0.67
CA ILE A 669 -20.78 17.12 0.64
C ILE A 669 -20.39 16.08 1.69
N ASP A 670 -19.43 16.38 2.56
CA ASP A 670 -18.95 15.40 3.55
C ASP A 670 -19.86 15.34 4.79
N VAL A 671 -20.27 16.49 5.33
CA VAL A 671 -21.14 16.60 6.52
C VAL A 671 -22.27 17.61 6.29
N ILE A 672 -23.44 17.38 6.89
CA ILE A 672 -24.54 18.34 7.04
C ILE A 672 -25.02 18.37 8.50
N ASN A 673 -25.03 19.56 9.13
CA ASN A 673 -25.59 19.79 10.47
C ASN A 673 -26.98 20.47 10.37
N LEU A 674 -28.06 19.70 10.48
CA LEU A 674 -29.42 20.15 10.16
C LEU A 674 -29.96 21.29 11.04
N ASP A 675 -29.55 21.39 12.30
CA ASP A 675 -30.02 22.44 13.23
C ASP A 675 -29.59 23.86 12.82
N GLU A 676 -28.58 23.96 11.95
CA GLU A 676 -27.89 25.18 11.50
C GLU A 676 -27.98 25.35 9.97
N GLU A 677 -27.69 24.30 9.20
CA GLU A 677 -27.46 24.38 7.74
C GLU A 677 -28.70 24.04 6.89
N TYR A 678 -29.74 23.46 7.47
CA TYR A 678 -30.90 22.94 6.71
C TYR A 678 -31.59 24.03 5.89
N ASP A 679 -31.90 25.18 6.50
CA ASP A 679 -32.58 26.28 5.82
C ASP A 679 -31.68 26.91 4.74
N HIS A 680 -30.36 26.95 4.96
CA HIS A 680 -29.39 27.35 3.94
C HIS A 680 -29.44 26.42 2.72
N TYR A 681 -29.36 25.10 2.92
CA TYR A 681 -29.47 24.14 1.82
C TYR A 681 -30.84 24.18 1.13
N MET A 682 -31.94 24.37 1.88
CA MET A 682 -33.29 24.49 1.31
C MET A 682 -33.51 25.76 0.47
N ALA A 683 -32.71 26.80 0.71
CA ALA A 683 -32.70 28.01 -0.12
C ALA A 683 -31.87 27.88 -1.42
N GLN A 684 -30.99 26.87 -1.55
CA GLN A 684 -30.08 26.79 -2.70
C GLN A 684 -30.78 26.40 -4.02
N PRO A 685 -30.51 27.11 -5.15
CA PRO A 685 -31.09 26.78 -6.45
C PRO A 685 -30.76 25.37 -6.95
N TRP A 686 -29.55 24.87 -6.65
CA TRP A 686 -29.11 23.54 -7.07
C TRP A 686 -29.74 22.37 -6.30
N VAL A 687 -30.44 22.63 -5.18
CA VAL A 687 -31.13 21.60 -4.37
C VAL A 687 -32.48 21.27 -5.01
N LYS A 688 -32.37 20.50 -6.11
CA LYS A 688 -33.47 19.97 -6.94
C LYS A 688 -34.41 19.06 -6.13
N TYR A 689 -35.62 18.88 -6.66
CA TYR A 689 -36.74 18.16 -6.04
C TYR A 689 -36.36 16.85 -5.34
N GLY A 690 -35.60 15.95 -5.97
CA GLY A 690 -35.20 14.68 -5.36
C GLY A 690 -34.25 14.82 -4.15
N THR A 691 -33.29 15.75 -4.22
CA THR A 691 -32.40 16.07 -3.10
C THR A 691 -33.18 16.78 -1.98
N ARG A 692 -34.08 17.70 -2.35
CA ARG A 692 -34.97 18.43 -1.45
C ARG A 692 -35.87 17.48 -0.65
N LEU A 693 -36.58 16.57 -1.32
CA LEU A 693 -37.43 15.57 -0.67
C LEU A 693 -36.62 14.70 0.31
N LYS A 694 -35.46 14.20 -0.11
CA LYS A 694 -34.61 13.37 0.74
C LYS A 694 -34.07 14.12 1.98
N LEU A 695 -33.78 15.42 1.87
CA LEU A 695 -33.39 16.24 3.02
C LEU A 695 -34.57 16.52 3.98
N ILE A 696 -35.80 16.64 3.47
CA ILE A 696 -37.02 16.73 4.31
C ILE A 696 -37.23 15.41 5.07
N GLU A 697 -37.20 14.27 4.38
CA GLU A 697 -37.35 12.93 4.97
C GLU A 697 -36.28 12.65 6.04
N ILE A 698 -35.02 13.01 5.77
CA ILE A 698 -33.91 12.84 6.71
C ILE A 698 -34.01 13.78 7.90
N LYS A 699 -34.54 15.00 7.73
CA LYS A 699 -34.80 15.91 8.86
C LYS A 699 -35.93 15.40 9.74
N ASP A 700 -37.08 15.02 9.17
CA ASP A 700 -38.20 14.44 9.93
C ASP A 700 -37.74 13.21 10.73
N LEU A 701 -37.02 12.29 10.08
CA LEU A 701 -36.45 11.12 10.74
C LEU A 701 -35.53 11.51 11.91
N LEU A 702 -34.58 12.42 11.71
CA LEU A 702 -33.63 12.80 12.73
C LEU A 702 -34.25 13.64 13.86
N ASP A 703 -35.27 14.46 13.59
CA ASP A 703 -35.97 15.23 14.61
C ASP A 703 -36.68 14.34 15.64
N HIS A 704 -37.21 13.19 15.20
CA HIS A 704 -37.81 12.15 16.05
C HIS A 704 -36.78 11.31 16.81
N LEU A 705 -35.50 11.34 16.42
CA LEU A 705 -34.45 10.49 16.98
C LEU A 705 -33.58 11.22 18.02
N PRO A 706 -32.91 10.47 18.93
CA PRO A 706 -31.88 11.02 19.81
C PRO A 706 -30.77 11.76 19.04
N ARG A 707 -30.26 12.87 19.57
CA ARG A 707 -29.18 13.68 18.93
C ARG A 707 -27.89 12.89 18.60
N SER A 708 -27.66 11.76 19.26
CA SER A 708 -26.56 10.82 18.96
C SER A 708 -26.75 10.00 17.68
N SER A 709 -27.94 10.02 17.08
CA SER A 709 -28.27 9.30 15.86
C SER A 709 -27.82 10.09 14.64
N SER A 710 -27.32 9.39 13.62
CA SER A 710 -26.89 10.01 12.35
C SER A 710 -27.33 9.20 11.13
N VAL A 711 -27.67 9.90 10.06
CA VAL A 711 -27.96 9.33 8.74
C VAL A 711 -26.72 9.45 7.87
N ALA A 712 -26.34 8.40 7.15
CA ALA A 712 -25.27 8.44 6.16
C ALA A 712 -25.76 8.02 4.78
N ILE A 713 -25.19 8.61 3.73
CA ILE A 713 -25.44 8.24 2.33
C ILE A 713 -24.08 7.87 1.73
N THR A 714 -23.85 6.60 1.39
CA THR A 714 -22.51 6.10 1.01
C THR A 714 -22.57 4.93 0.01
N ALA A 715 -21.41 4.51 -0.49
CA ALA A 715 -21.25 3.39 -1.42
C ALA A 715 -20.86 2.09 -0.69
N VAL A 716 -21.06 0.93 -1.33
CA VAL A 716 -20.96 -0.39 -0.68
C VAL A 716 -19.57 -0.69 -0.13
N GLY A 717 -18.53 -0.45 -0.95
CA GLY A 717 -17.13 -0.62 -0.54
C GLY A 717 -16.66 0.37 0.53
N GLN A 718 -17.47 1.39 0.84
CA GLN A 718 -17.20 2.40 1.86
C GLN A 718 -18.04 2.21 3.15
N LEU A 719 -18.97 1.24 3.16
CA LEU A 719 -19.85 0.97 4.29
C LEU A 719 -19.12 0.76 5.64
N PRO A 720 -17.98 0.02 5.72
CA PRO A 720 -17.23 -0.08 6.97
C PRO A 720 -16.72 1.29 7.45
N LYS A 721 -16.06 2.06 6.57
CA LYS A 721 -15.49 3.36 6.94
C LYS A 721 -16.56 4.36 7.42
N GLU A 722 -17.72 4.37 6.77
CA GLU A 722 -18.85 5.25 7.13
C GLU A 722 -19.49 4.96 8.50
N LEU A 723 -19.45 3.69 8.93
CA LEU A 723 -19.96 3.30 10.25
C LEU A 723 -19.03 3.73 11.39
N PHE A 724 -17.72 3.74 11.14
CA PHE A 724 -16.69 3.81 12.19
C PHE A 724 -15.79 5.03 12.17
N THR A 725 -15.95 5.96 11.23
CA THR A 725 -15.17 7.21 11.17
C THR A 725 -16.06 8.42 10.96
N ASP A 726 -15.80 9.54 11.66
CA ASP A 726 -16.47 10.82 11.35
C ASP A 726 -15.93 11.48 10.08
N SER A 727 -14.71 11.10 9.66
CA SER A 727 -14.16 11.51 8.37
C SER A 727 -14.92 10.89 7.20
N GLY A 728 -15.55 9.74 7.43
CA GLY A 728 -16.49 9.07 6.53
C GLY A 728 -15.91 8.77 5.15
N ALA A 729 -16.81 8.49 4.22
CA ALA A 729 -16.52 8.47 2.78
C ALA A 729 -17.73 8.88 1.95
N GLY A 730 -18.94 8.78 2.51
CA GLY A 730 -20.19 9.27 1.96
C GLY A 730 -20.51 10.71 2.38
N THR A 731 -21.80 11.00 2.58
CA THR A 731 -22.31 12.22 3.21
C THR A 731 -22.95 11.87 4.54
N LEU A 732 -22.41 12.40 5.64
CA LEU A 732 -22.92 12.26 6.99
C LEU A 732 -23.90 13.39 7.31
N ILE A 733 -25.12 13.07 7.72
CA ILE A 733 -26.19 14.00 8.05
C ILE A 733 -26.63 13.76 9.49
N ARG A 734 -26.64 14.82 10.29
CA ARG A 734 -27.00 14.77 11.71
C ARG A 734 -27.78 16.02 12.08
N ARG A 735 -28.50 15.99 13.21
CA ARG A 735 -29.02 17.22 13.82
C ARG A 735 -27.88 18.19 14.11
N GLY A 736 -26.80 17.66 14.68
CA GLY A 736 -25.75 18.48 15.29
C GLY A 736 -26.31 19.15 16.54
N TYR A 737 -25.87 20.38 16.78
CA TYR A 737 -26.40 21.27 17.82
C TYR A 737 -26.42 22.68 17.26
N ARG A 738 -27.37 23.50 17.70
CA ARG A 738 -27.33 24.95 17.45
C ARG A 738 -26.13 25.58 18.13
N LEU A 739 -25.51 26.51 17.41
CA LEU A 739 -24.27 27.15 17.82
C LEU A 739 -24.61 28.60 18.22
N PHE A 740 -24.34 28.94 19.47
CA PHE A 740 -24.69 30.22 20.07
C PHE A 740 -23.47 31.12 20.19
N LYS A 741 -23.72 32.42 20.00
CA LYS A 741 -22.76 33.51 20.09
C LYS A 741 -23.34 34.56 21.02
N TYR A 742 -22.67 34.77 22.15
CA TYR A 742 -23.07 35.68 23.21
C TYR A 742 -22.07 36.83 23.36
N ASN A 743 -22.55 38.01 23.76
CA ASN A 743 -21.73 39.19 24.06
C ASN A 743 -21.45 39.34 25.56
N SER A 744 -22.15 38.57 26.40
CA SER A 744 -21.90 38.49 27.86
C SER A 744 -22.24 37.11 28.41
N PHE A 745 -21.58 36.71 29.50
CA PHE A 745 -21.97 35.53 30.27
C PHE A 745 -23.34 35.68 30.96
N ASP A 746 -23.89 36.88 31.08
CA ASP A 746 -25.25 37.10 31.59
C ASP A 746 -26.36 36.71 30.59
N GLU A 747 -26.01 36.54 29.31
CA GLU A 747 -26.92 36.02 28.28
C GLU A 747 -27.02 34.48 28.31
N MET A 748 -26.26 33.82 29.20
CA MET A 748 -26.08 32.37 29.26
C MET A 748 -26.74 31.74 30.50
N ASP A 749 -27.18 30.48 30.39
CA ASP A 749 -27.60 29.66 31.53
C ASP A 749 -26.47 29.53 32.56
N LYS A 750 -26.68 30.14 33.74
CA LYS A 750 -25.68 30.23 34.81
C LYS A 750 -25.37 28.88 35.46
N ASN A 751 -26.31 27.93 35.45
CA ASN A 751 -26.11 26.58 35.99
C ASN A 751 -25.26 25.73 35.03
N LYS A 752 -25.58 25.76 33.72
CA LYS A 752 -24.74 25.11 32.69
C LYS A 752 -23.35 25.71 32.66
N LEU A 753 -23.24 27.04 32.67
CA LEU A 753 -21.97 27.76 32.64
C LEU A 753 -21.07 27.40 33.83
N GLN A 754 -21.62 27.33 35.05
CA GLN A 754 -20.87 26.83 36.21
C GLN A 754 -20.40 25.38 36.01
N LYS A 755 -21.24 24.49 35.47
CA LYS A 755 -20.91 23.08 35.25
C LYS A 755 -19.73 22.89 34.28
N ILE A 756 -19.69 23.61 33.15
CA ILE A 756 -18.54 23.52 32.22
C ILE A 756 -17.30 24.24 32.78
N LEU A 757 -17.45 25.38 33.46
CA LEU A 757 -16.28 26.06 34.07
C LEU A 757 -15.66 25.26 35.22
N GLN A 758 -16.44 24.45 35.96
CA GLN A 758 -15.94 23.56 37.01
C GLN A 758 -14.96 22.48 36.51
N THR A 759 -14.92 22.16 35.21
CA THR A 759 -13.93 21.22 34.66
C THR A 759 -12.52 21.83 34.52
N SER A 760 -12.36 23.14 34.78
CA SER A 760 -11.08 23.83 34.63
C SER A 760 -10.70 24.61 35.91
N PRO A 761 -9.57 24.29 36.58
CA PRO A 761 -9.24 24.88 37.88
C PRO A 761 -8.70 26.30 37.75
N ASN A 762 -9.57 27.31 37.76
CA ASN A 762 -9.21 28.70 38.05
C ASN A 762 -10.41 29.57 38.44
N SER A 763 -10.49 29.95 39.72
CA SER A 763 -11.52 30.88 40.25
C SER A 763 -11.31 32.34 39.80
N ASP A 764 -10.09 32.69 39.38
CA ASP A 764 -9.67 34.05 39.01
C ASP A 764 -9.67 34.29 37.48
N PHE A 765 -10.66 33.71 36.79
CA PHE A 765 -10.87 33.83 35.33
C PHE A 765 -11.88 34.94 35.00
N MET A 766 -13.05 34.93 35.65
CA MET A 766 -14.15 35.88 35.41
C MET A 766 -13.75 37.32 35.79
N SER A 767 -12.95 37.47 36.85
CA SER A 767 -12.35 38.73 37.31
C SER A 767 -11.51 39.40 36.20
N LYS A 768 -10.68 38.62 35.49
CA LYS A 768 -9.77 39.11 34.45
C LYS A 768 -10.51 39.52 33.18
N ILE A 769 -11.47 38.71 32.73
CA ILE A 769 -12.23 38.98 31.49
C ILE A 769 -13.08 40.24 31.62
N SER A 770 -13.64 40.54 32.80
CA SER A 770 -14.49 41.74 33.02
C SER A 770 -13.88 43.05 32.51
N LYS A 771 -12.54 43.15 32.54
CA LYS A 771 -11.76 44.31 32.08
C LYS A 771 -11.59 44.39 30.57
N LYS A 772 -11.69 43.27 29.83
CA LYS A 772 -11.60 43.20 28.36
C LYS A 772 -12.99 43.31 27.72
N SER A 773 -13.04 43.44 26.39
CA SER A 773 -14.23 43.11 25.61
C SER A 773 -14.16 41.62 25.22
N TYR A 774 -15.30 40.95 25.07
CA TYR A 774 -15.31 39.52 24.79
C TYR A 774 -16.56 39.06 24.04
N LYS A 775 -16.41 37.94 23.33
CA LYS A 775 -17.49 37.14 22.73
C LYS A 775 -17.36 35.71 23.26
N VAL A 776 -18.48 35.08 23.56
CA VAL A 776 -18.54 33.68 24.00
C VAL A 776 -19.24 32.86 22.94
N TYR A 777 -18.67 31.72 22.56
CA TYR A 777 -19.24 30.77 21.61
C TYR A 777 -19.46 29.44 22.33
N SER A 778 -20.64 28.86 22.17
CA SER A 778 -21.03 27.62 22.85
C SER A 778 -22.07 26.87 22.01
N ASP A 779 -22.09 25.55 22.10
CA ASP A 779 -23.19 24.74 21.58
C ASP A 779 -24.36 24.69 22.59
N GLU A 780 -25.57 24.31 22.15
CA GLU A 780 -26.79 24.21 22.98
C GLU A 780 -26.64 23.50 24.36
N PRO A 781 -25.93 22.35 24.48
CA PRO A 781 -25.75 21.67 25.77
C PRO A 781 -24.66 22.29 26.65
N TYR A 782 -23.80 23.14 26.09
CA TYR A 782 -22.55 23.64 26.67
C TYR A 782 -21.54 22.48 26.86
N ASP A 783 -21.36 21.66 25.82
CA ASP A 783 -20.29 20.66 25.69
C ASP A 783 -19.01 21.29 25.07
N VAL A 784 -19.10 22.46 24.44
CA VAL A 784 -17.97 23.33 24.06
C VAL A 784 -18.21 24.74 24.60
N LEU A 785 -17.17 25.37 25.16
CA LEU A 785 -17.16 26.78 25.56
C LEU A 785 -15.87 27.46 25.09
N ALA A 786 -16.00 28.41 24.17
CA ALA A 786 -14.90 29.22 23.65
C ALA A 786 -15.09 30.70 24.02
N VAL A 787 -14.03 31.36 24.49
CA VAL A 787 -14.07 32.76 24.94
C VAL A 787 -12.98 33.55 24.23
N VAL A 788 -13.37 34.37 23.26
CA VAL A 788 -12.47 35.26 22.53
C VAL A 788 -12.56 36.66 23.14
N THR A 789 -11.42 37.26 23.43
CA THR A 789 -11.32 38.59 24.06
C THR A 789 -10.52 39.56 23.20
N GLN A 790 -10.80 40.85 23.35
CA GLN A 790 -10.11 41.94 22.66
C GLN A 790 -10.01 43.17 23.58
N ASP A 791 -8.98 43.99 23.42
CA ASP A 791 -8.77 45.16 24.28
C ASP A 791 -9.82 46.26 24.03
N LYS A 792 -10.50 46.72 25.09
CA LYS A 792 -11.47 47.83 25.03
C LYS A 792 -10.81 49.16 24.62
N SER A 793 -9.52 49.32 24.86
CA SER A 793 -8.75 50.53 24.54
C SER A 793 -8.17 50.54 23.13
N ASN A 794 -8.05 49.37 22.47
CA ASN A 794 -7.48 49.23 21.13
C ASN A 794 -8.30 48.26 20.27
N PRO A 795 -9.30 48.75 19.50
CA PRO A 795 -10.11 47.93 18.59
C PRO A 795 -9.34 47.24 17.46
N ASN A 796 -8.09 47.63 17.19
CA ASN A 796 -7.21 46.99 16.21
C ASN A 796 -6.29 45.93 16.83
N SER A 797 -6.32 45.75 18.16
CA SER A 797 -5.62 44.66 18.84
C SER A 797 -6.07 43.29 18.33
N ILE A 798 -5.17 42.32 18.31
CA ILE A 798 -5.45 40.99 17.77
C ILE A 798 -6.31 40.23 18.80
N PRO A 799 -7.47 39.67 18.40
CA PRO A 799 -8.30 38.89 19.30
C PRO A 799 -7.55 37.68 19.89
N LEU A 800 -7.78 37.41 21.17
CA LEU A 800 -7.15 36.33 21.93
C LEU A 800 -8.22 35.37 22.46
N LEU A 801 -8.17 34.10 22.05
CA LEU A 801 -8.96 33.02 22.64
C LEU A 801 -8.35 32.63 24.00
N GLU A 802 -8.86 33.26 25.05
CA GLU A 802 -8.44 33.07 26.46
C GLU A 802 -8.86 31.70 27.01
N LYS A 803 -9.85 31.06 26.39
CA LYS A 803 -10.38 29.78 26.83
C LYS A 803 -11.00 29.02 25.68
N PHE A 804 -10.67 27.73 25.58
CA PHE A 804 -11.35 26.75 24.76
C PHE A 804 -11.53 25.51 25.64
N ILE A 805 -12.75 25.25 26.09
CA ILE A 805 -13.11 24.06 26.87
C ILE A 805 -13.96 23.19 25.96
N ALA A 806 -13.63 21.90 25.87
CA ALA A 806 -14.45 20.90 25.20
C ALA A 806 -14.51 19.65 26.07
N THR A 807 -15.68 19.03 26.18
CA THR A 807 -15.81 17.70 26.79
C THR A 807 -15.28 16.63 25.83
N GLU A 808 -14.96 15.44 26.35
CA GLU A 808 -14.61 14.29 25.50
C GLU A 808 -15.69 14.05 24.42
N ASN A 809 -16.96 14.28 24.75
CA ASN A 809 -18.09 14.07 23.85
C ASN A 809 -18.05 15.02 22.63
N SER A 810 -17.72 16.30 22.84
CA SER A 810 -17.62 17.28 21.75
C SER A 810 -16.33 17.19 20.95
N ILE A 811 -15.23 16.79 21.59
CA ILE A 811 -13.99 16.42 20.90
C ILE A 811 -14.25 15.23 20.00
N LEU A 812 -14.84 14.15 20.53
CA LEU A 812 -15.18 12.96 19.75
C LEU A 812 -16.15 13.29 18.63
N SER A 813 -17.20 14.07 18.88
CA SER A 813 -18.26 14.37 17.90
C SER A 813 -17.96 15.50 16.89
N ASN A 814 -16.71 15.96 16.77
CA ASN A 814 -16.31 17.11 15.91
C ASN A 814 -17.11 18.42 16.15
N ILE A 815 -17.69 18.62 17.34
CA ILE A 815 -18.40 19.87 17.66
C ILE A 815 -17.39 21.03 17.80
N ILE A 816 -16.17 20.71 18.23
CA ILE A 816 -15.04 21.65 18.30
C ILE A 816 -14.74 22.31 16.94
N ASP A 817 -14.89 21.59 15.82
CA ASP A 817 -14.65 22.11 14.48
C ASP A 817 -15.78 23.05 14.02
N ASN A 818 -17.03 22.72 14.33
CA ASN A 818 -18.18 23.60 14.07
C ASN A 818 -18.04 24.95 14.80
N ILE A 819 -17.69 24.92 16.09
CA ILE A 819 -17.44 26.14 16.88
C ILE A 819 -16.22 26.91 16.34
N TRP A 820 -15.17 26.20 15.93
CA TRP A 820 -13.98 26.83 15.34
C TRP A 820 -14.28 27.57 14.04
N GLN A 821 -15.11 27.01 13.15
CA GLN A 821 -15.50 27.70 11.91
C GLN A 821 -16.22 29.02 12.18
N ILE A 822 -17.10 29.10 13.18
CA ILE A 822 -17.74 30.36 13.58
C ILE A 822 -16.70 31.34 14.12
N ILE A 823 -15.79 30.90 14.99
CA ILE A 823 -14.70 31.74 15.50
C ILE A 823 -13.83 32.28 14.36
N GLN A 824 -13.51 31.46 13.35
CA GLN A 824 -12.71 31.84 12.20
C GLN A 824 -13.43 32.85 11.28
N ASN A 825 -14.74 32.69 11.10
CA ASN A 825 -15.58 33.63 10.35
C ASN A 825 -15.75 34.98 11.07
N ASP A 826 -15.88 34.98 12.41
CA ASP A 826 -16.01 36.21 13.23
C ASP A 826 -14.68 36.95 13.45
N ASN A 827 -13.57 36.22 13.41
CA ASN A 827 -12.24 36.71 13.79
C ASN A 827 -11.21 36.22 12.76
N PRO A 828 -11.03 36.92 11.62
CA PRO A 828 -10.10 36.49 10.55
C PRO A 828 -8.62 36.58 10.94
N ARG A 829 -8.32 37.07 12.15
CA ARG A 829 -7.00 37.02 12.80
C ARG A 829 -7.23 36.61 14.26
N LEU A 830 -6.46 35.66 14.78
CA LEU A 830 -6.62 35.15 16.15
C LEU A 830 -5.28 34.69 16.74
N LEU A 831 -5.10 34.93 18.05
CA LEU A 831 -4.08 34.32 18.91
C LEU A 831 -4.74 33.36 19.90
N TRP A 832 -4.06 32.27 20.27
CA TRP A 832 -4.43 31.42 21.40
C TRP A 832 -3.22 30.67 21.96
N ALA A 833 -3.28 30.23 23.21
CA ALA A 833 -2.22 29.43 23.82
C ALA A 833 -2.79 28.22 24.57
N VAL A 834 -2.11 27.07 24.43
CA VAL A 834 -2.45 25.82 25.12
C VAL A 834 -1.20 25.24 25.79
N ASP A 835 -1.42 24.32 26.73
CA ASP A 835 -0.33 23.59 27.39
C ASP A 835 0.32 22.58 26.43
N ASP A 836 1.60 22.27 26.63
CA ASP A 836 2.30 21.29 25.82
C ASP A 836 1.82 19.86 26.06
N HIS A 837 1.10 19.61 27.17
CA HIS A 837 0.47 18.34 27.51
C HIS A 837 -1.00 18.23 27.07
N ASP A 838 -1.56 19.23 26.36
CA ASP A 838 -2.94 19.16 25.88
C ASP A 838 -3.09 18.05 24.82
N GLU A 839 -3.99 17.08 25.07
CA GLU A 839 -4.21 15.95 24.16
C GLU A 839 -4.68 16.39 22.76
N ASN A 840 -5.25 17.59 22.63
CA ASN A 840 -5.74 18.18 21.38
C ASN A 840 -4.73 19.14 20.74
N LYS A 841 -3.49 19.25 21.24
CA LYS A 841 -2.45 20.14 20.67
C LYS A 841 -2.22 19.92 19.17
N ALA A 842 -2.37 18.69 18.68
CA ALA A 842 -2.31 18.37 17.24
C ALA A 842 -3.49 18.95 16.44
N TRP A 843 -4.70 18.99 17.03
CA TRP A 843 -5.86 19.67 16.44
C TRP A 843 -5.56 21.17 16.32
N HIS A 844 -5.14 21.82 17.40
CA HIS A 844 -4.77 23.25 17.38
C HIS A 844 -3.70 23.58 16.34
N PHE A 845 -2.61 22.81 16.25
CA PHE A 845 -1.57 23.00 15.24
C PHE A 845 -2.14 22.98 13.81
N SER A 846 -2.98 21.98 13.49
CA SER A 846 -3.61 21.85 12.17
C SER A 846 -4.68 22.90 11.83
N ARG A 847 -4.98 23.83 12.76
CA ARG A 847 -5.87 24.99 12.55
C ARG A 847 -5.12 26.33 12.66
N SER A 848 -3.78 26.31 12.62
CA SER A 848 -2.92 27.49 12.74
C SER A 848 -2.06 27.73 11.48
N ASP A 849 -1.76 28.99 11.19
CA ASP A 849 -0.74 29.39 10.20
C ASP A 849 0.68 29.33 10.79
N GLY A 850 0.80 29.23 12.11
CA GLY A 850 2.07 29.13 12.82
C GLY A 850 1.93 28.96 14.33
N SER A 851 3.03 28.55 14.96
CA SER A 851 3.11 28.30 16.40
C SER A 851 4.47 28.67 17.00
N TYR A 852 4.48 28.91 18.31
CA TYR A 852 5.69 29.20 19.09
C TYR A 852 5.59 28.59 20.49
N THR A 853 6.52 27.70 20.83
CA THR A 853 6.55 26.96 22.10
C THR A 853 7.60 27.53 23.05
N ILE A 854 7.22 27.83 24.29
CA ILE A 854 8.12 28.27 25.37
C ILE A 854 7.56 27.87 26.74
N ASN A 855 8.44 27.44 27.65
CA ASN A 855 8.12 27.13 29.06
C ASN A 855 6.91 26.19 29.26
N GLY A 856 6.75 25.17 28.41
CA GLY A 856 5.67 24.19 28.53
C GLY A 856 4.32 24.63 27.95
N LYS A 857 4.28 25.74 27.21
CA LYS A 857 3.07 26.21 26.49
C LYS A 857 3.39 26.55 25.04
N THR A 858 2.41 26.31 24.17
CA THR A 858 2.48 26.67 22.76
C THR A 858 1.45 27.76 22.45
N LEU A 859 1.95 28.92 22.01
CA LEU A 859 1.18 29.95 21.33
C LEU A 859 0.92 29.51 19.88
N PHE A 860 -0.26 29.80 19.38
CA PHE A 860 -0.73 29.54 18.03
C PHE A 860 -1.40 30.78 17.45
N TRP A 861 -1.41 30.89 16.13
CA TRP A 861 -2.12 31.97 15.43
C TRP A 861 -2.62 31.58 14.04
N TYR A 862 -3.56 32.37 13.51
CA TYR A 862 -3.83 32.49 12.07
C TYR A 862 -4.18 33.93 11.69
N GLY A 863 -3.98 34.29 10.42
CA GLY A 863 -4.30 35.60 9.84
C GLY A 863 -3.37 36.75 10.22
N ILE A 864 -2.25 36.48 10.90
CA ILE A 864 -1.35 37.51 11.44
C ILE A 864 -0.15 37.73 10.50
N ASN A 865 0.16 39.00 10.22
CA ASN A 865 1.32 39.38 9.41
C ASN A 865 2.63 39.19 10.21
N VAL A 866 3.73 38.86 9.52
CA VAL A 866 5.04 38.54 10.12
C VAL A 866 5.53 39.58 11.15
N ASN A 867 5.30 40.87 10.88
CA ASN A 867 5.67 41.95 11.80
C ASN A 867 4.89 41.88 13.13
N ASP A 868 3.59 41.61 13.05
CA ASP A 868 2.68 41.52 14.20
C ASP A 868 2.96 40.25 15.02
N VAL A 869 3.36 39.14 14.37
CA VAL A 869 3.80 37.90 15.04
C VAL A 869 4.99 38.16 15.96
N SER A 870 5.96 38.99 15.55
CA SER A 870 7.12 39.31 16.40
C SER A 870 6.73 40.09 17.67
N ALA A 871 5.67 40.90 17.64
CA ALA A 871 5.12 41.54 18.83
C ALA A 871 4.39 40.51 19.71
N ALA A 872 3.45 39.75 19.13
CA ALA A 872 2.67 38.75 19.86
C ALA A 872 3.54 37.69 20.58
N VAL A 873 4.63 37.23 19.95
CA VAL A 873 5.59 36.29 20.56
C VAL A 873 6.37 36.93 21.72
N LYS A 874 6.73 38.23 21.62
CA LYS A 874 7.41 38.95 22.71
C LYS A 874 6.48 39.19 23.90
N ASP A 875 5.25 39.61 23.64
CA ASP A 875 4.24 39.85 24.68
C ASP A 875 3.88 38.54 25.39
N PHE A 876 3.69 37.44 24.63
CA PHE A 876 3.48 36.11 25.20
C PHE A 876 4.66 35.66 26.08
N ALA A 877 5.90 35.80 25.59
CA ALA A 877 7.09 35.49 26.38
C ALA A 877 7.16 36.33 27.66
N ALA A 878 6.92 37.64 27.58
CA ALA A 878 6.90 38.53 28.75
C ALA A 878 5.88 38.07 29.82
N THR A 879 4.64 37.76 29.42
CA THR A 879 3.60 37.27 30.34
C THR A 879 3.92 35.91 31.00
N LEU A 880 4.91 35.17 30.49
CA LEU A 880 5.41 33.93 31.10
C LEU A 880 6.67 34.12 31.97
N PHE A 881 7.34 35.28 31.89
CA PHE A 881 8.48 35.62 32.72
C PHE A 881 8.10 36.49 33.94
N GLU A 882 7.06 37.33 33.85
CA GLU A 882 6.57 38.13 34.98
C GLU A 882 6.13 37.28 36.20
N THR A 883 5.79 36.01 36.00
CA THR A 883 5.39 35.09 37.08
C THR A 883 6.53 34.62 37.99
N ASN A 884 7.81 34.98 37.74
CA ASN A 884 8.96 34.40 38.46
C ASN A 884 10.11 35.38 38.79
N THR A 885 9.82 36.61 39.24
CA THR A 885 10.87 37.51 39.77
C THR A 885 10.52 38.20 41.10
N THR A 886 11.02 37.66 42.21
CA THR A 886 11.40 38.48 43.38
C THR A 886 12.90 38.84 43.29
N PRO A 887 13.33 40.02 43.78
CA PRO A 887 14.61 40.60 43.35
C PRO A 887 15.81 40.29 44.26
N SER A 888 17.00 40.22 43.64
CA SER A 888 18.29 40.44 44.30
C SER A 888 19.22 41.30 43.43
N SER A 889 20.19 41.98 44.04
CA SER A 889 20.92 43.13 43.47
C SER A 889 22.22 42.75 42.73
N GLY A 890 22.61 43.52 41.69
CA GLY A 890 23.72 43.14 40.80
C GLY A 890 24.62 44.22 40.16
N ARG A 891 24.34 45.53 40.34
CA ARG A 891 25.06 46.69 39.71
C ARG A 891 24.96 46.81 38.18
N ALA A 892 25.18 48.03 37.68
CA ALA A 892 25.14 48.40 36.27
C ALA A 892 26.37 49.24 35.88
N PHE A 893 26.68 49.29 34.59
CA PHE A 893 27.40 50.37 33.94
C PHE A 893 26.75 50.70 32.58
N ALA A 894 26.92 51.92 32.08
CA ALA A 894 25.95 52.54 31.18
C ALA A 894 26.52 52.99 29.82
N ASN A 895 25.62 53.00 28.83
CA ASN A 895 25.52 53.87 27.65
C ASN A 895 26.77 54.63 27.16
N ALA A 896 27.17 54.33 25.92
CA ALA A 896 27.62 55.33 24.97
C ALA A 896 26.87 55.14 23.63
N SER A 897 26.57 56.22 22.92
CA SER A 897 25.70 56.20 21.73
C SER A 897 26.17 57.15 20.65
N ARG A 898 25.92 56.81 19.36
CA ARG A 898 25.34 57.70 18.31
C ARG A 898 25.24 57.05 16.93
N THR A 899 24.01 56.72 16.60
CA THR A 899 23.25 57.03 15.36
C THR A 899 23.90 57.73 14.15
N PHE A 900 23.41 57.27 12.98
CA PHE A 900 23.09 57.98 11.73
C PHE A 900 24.03 57.97 10.50
N SER A 901 23.36 57.76 9.36
CA SER A 901 23.77 57.74 7.95
C SER A 901 23.97 59.15 7.34
N THR A 902 24.62 59.33 6.19
CA THR A 902 23.93 59.29 4.87
C THR A 902 24.87 59.39 3.64
N PHE A 903 24.42 58.78 2.53
CA PHE A 903 24.68 59.06 1.10
C PHE A 903 26.03 59.65 0.60
N ALA A 904 26.87 58.74 0.10
CA ALA A 904 27.34 58.65 -1.30
C ALA A 904 27.63 59.92 -2.15
N ARG A 905 28.86 59.95 -2.71
CA ARG A 905 29.02 60.14 -4.17
C ARG A 905 30.30 59.49 -4.73
N HIS A 906 30.26 59.24 -6.04
CA HIS A 906 31.33 58.68 -6.87
C HIS A 906 32.57 59.59 -6.94
N ASN A 907 33.77 59.00 -7.11
CA ASN A 907 34.47 59.20 -8.37
C ASN A 907 35.38 58.01 -8.75
N GLN A 908 35.77 57.93 -10.02
CA GLN A 908 36.44 56.79 -10.64
C GLN A 908 37.97 56.80 -10.44
N HIS A 909 38.61 55.63 -10.53
CA HIS A 909 39.91 55.48 -11.19
C HIS A 909 40.00 54.13 -11.92
N ASN A 910 40.80 54.07 -12.99
CA ASN A 910 40.72 53.04 -14.04
C ASN A 910 41.49 51.75 -13.74
N ASN A 911 41.09 50.71 -14.49
CA ASN A 911 41.67 49.37 -14.54
C ASN A 911 43.21 49.37 -14.71
N ALA A 912 43.86 48.43 -14.02
CA ALA A 912 45.04 47.74 -14.52
C ALA A 912 44.88 46.24 -14.21
N PHE A 913 44.65 45.42 -15.25
CA PHE A 913 44.55 43.96 -15.09
C PHE A 913 45.94 43.37 -14.84
N SER A 914 46.13 42.68 -13.72
CA SER A 914 47.31 41.88 -13.42
C SER A 914 46.89 40.42 -13.20
N MET A 915 47.21 39.53 -14.14
CA MET A 915 47.07 38.09 -13.91
C MET A 915 48.20 37.61 -12.99
N SER A 916 47.91 37.51 -11.70
CA SER A 916 48.77 36.81 -10.73
C SER A 916 48.23 35.40 -10.47
N ASN A 917 48.98 34.38 -10.90
CA ASN A 917 48.64 32.98 -10.63
C ASN A 917 48.53 32.72 -9.12
N LEU A 918 47.34 32.35 -8.63
CA LEU A 918 47.15 31.80 -7.29
C LEU A 918 47.59 30.32 -7.27
N SER A 919 48.90 30.11 -7.40
CA SER A 919 49.53 28.80 -7.31
C SER A 919 49.35 28.21 -5.91
N ARG A 920 48.59 27.10 -5.84
CA ARG A 920 48.37 26.21 -4.67
C ARG A 920 49.38 26.40 -3.53
N ARG A 921 48.92 26.92 -2.38
CA ARG A 921 49.52 26.53 -1.10
C ARG A 921 49.06 25.13 -0.75
N GLN A 922 49.94 24.13 -0.91
CA GLN A 922 49.79 22.88 -0.17
C GLN A 922 50.14 23.15 1.29
N TYR A 923 49.14 23.11 2.15
CA TYR A 923 49.34 23.22 3.60
C TYR A 923 49.87 21.87 4.11
N ALA A 924 50.89 21.92 4.98
CA ALA A 924 51.45 20.72 5.58
C ALA A 924 50.48 20.15 6.63
N THR A 925 50.20 18.85 6.54
CA THR A 925 49.43 18.10 7.54
C THR A 925 50.12 18.19 8.91
N LEU A 926 49.35 18.42 9.98
CA LEU A 926 49.80 18.20 11.35
C LEU A 926 50.14 16.71 11.54
N THR A 927 51.41 16.37 11.74
CA THR A 927 51.84 14.95 11.86
C THR A 927 51.60 14.35 13.25
N SER A 928 51.20 15.18 14.22
CA SER A 928 50.91 14.77 15.60
C SER A 928 49.68 13.84 15.65
N PRO A 929 49.74 12.69 16.33
CA PRO A 929 48.61 11.77 16.42
C PRO A 929 47.55 12.27 17.41
N SER A 930 46.28 12.37 16.97
CA SER A 930 45.14 12.69 17.85
C SER A 930 44.27 11.47 18.18
N LYS A 931 43.68 11.50 19.38
CA LYS A 931 42.79 10.48 19.94
C LYS A 931 41.32 10.91 19.85
N VAL A 932 40.53 10.13 19.14
CA VAL A 932 39.06 10.28 19.06
C VAL A 932 38.37 9.34 20.04
N ALA A 933 37.34 9.81 20.75
CA ALA A 933 36.37 8.95 21.43
C ALA A 933 35.02 8.99 20.71
N LEU A 934 34.43 7.81 20.45
CA LEU A 934 33.17 7.68 19.73
C LEU A 934 32.05 7.20 20.67
N ILE A 935 31.09 8.08 20.95
CA ILE A 935 29.96 7.81 21.83
C ILE A 935 28.75 7.39 20.99
N GLY A 936 28.28 6.14 21.10
CA GLY A 936 27.10 5.65 20.37
C GLY A 936 27.38 4.77 19.14
N ALA A 937 28.55 4.13 19.06
CA ALA A 937 29.05 3.43 17.85
C ALA A 937 28.26 2.21 17.34
N ARG A 938 27.08 1.89 17.90
CA ARG A 938 26.21 0.79 17.43
C ARG A 938 25.61 1.07 16.05
N GLY A 939 25.30 2.34 15.74
CA GLY A 939 24.61 2.71 14.50
C GLY A 939 25.47 2.55 13.24
N TYR A 940 24.84 2.35 12.08
CA TYR A 940 25.53 2.20 10.78
C TYR A 940 26.53 3.33 10.50
N THR A 941 26.20 4.58 10.85
CA THR A 941 27.12 5.73 10.74
C THR A 941 28.38 5.55 11.59
N GLY A 942 28.24 5.10 12.84
CA GLY A 942 29.36 4.84 13.74
C GLY A 942 30.28 3.74 13.20
N GLN A 943 29.72 2.67 12.64
CA GLN A 943 30.50 1.59 12.01
C GLN A 943 31.30 2.08 10.78
N ASN A 944 30.69 2.90 9.92
CA ASN A 944 31.40 3.51 8.79
C ASN A 944 32.49 4.49 9.25
N PHE A 945 32.23 5.26 10.32
CA PHE A 945 33.20 6.18 10.90
C PHE A 945 34.40 5.46 11.52
N VAL A 946 34.19 4.34 12.23
CA VAL A 946 35.29 3.46 12.71
C VAL A 946 36.14 2.96 11.54
N SER A 947 35.51 2.56 10.42
CA SER A 947 36.23 2.09 9.23
C SER A 947 37.06 3.20 8.56
N LEU A 948 36.58 4.45 8.57
CA LEU A 948 37.35 5.60 8.08
C LEU A 948 38.53 5.94 9.01
N LEU A 949 38.30 5.99 10.33
CA LEU A 949 39.38 6.20 11.30
C LEU A 949 40.43 5.10 11.26
N ASN A 950 40.07 3.85 10.94
CA ASN A 950 41.05 2.78 10.74
C ASN A 950 42.06 3.09 9.61
N ASN A 951 41.66 3.86 8.60
CA ASN A 951 42.49 4.20 7.44
C ASN A 951 43.19 5.57 7.55
N HIS A 952 42.78 6.42 8.49
CA HIS A 952 43.39 7.75 8.69
C HIS A 952 44.84 7.63 9.25
N PRO A 953 45.87 8.26 8.65
CA PRO A 953 47.25 8.08 9.10
C PRO A 953 47.50 8.63 10.51
N HIS A 954 46.96 9.82 10.84
CA HIS A 954 47.31 10.56 12.06
C HIS A 954 46.21 10.61 13.14
N ILE A 955 45.14 9.80 13.04
CA ILE A 955 44.08 9.76 14.05
C ILE A 955 43.90 8.32 14.53
N SER A 956 43.91 8.10 15.84
CA SER A 956 43.49 6.84 16.44
C SER A 956 42.19 7.01 17.22
N LEU A 957 41.39 5.95 17.25
CA LEU A 957 40.24 5.81 18.12
C LEU A 957 40.75 5.32 19.47
N SER A 958 40.51 6.05 20.56
CA SER A 958 40.93 5.65 21.92
C SER A 958 39.81 4.90 22.66
N HIS A 959 38.57 5.37 22.54
CA HIS A 959 37.43 4.86 23.31
C HIS A 959 36.17 4.75 22.46
N VAL A 960 35.34 3.74 22.75
CA VAL A 960 34.07 3.50 22.05
C VAL A 960 32.96 3.15 23.05
N SER A 961 31.96 4.02 23.19
CA SER A 961 30.87 3.82 24.13
C SER A 961 29.67 3.09 23.50
N SER A 962 29.23 1.99 24.10
CA SER A 962 28.02 1.23 23.76
C SER A 962 27.51 0.39 24.93
N ARG A 963 26.33 0.72 25.45
CA ARG A 963 25.64 0.01 26.56
C ARG A 963 25.29 -1.45 26.27
N GLU A 964 25.13 -1.82 25.00
CA GLU A 964 24.68 -3.16 24.60
C GLU A 964 25.82 -4.09 24.16
N LEU A 965 26.99 -3.52 23.88
CA LEU A 965 28.17 -4.27 23.40
C LEU A 965 29.31 -4.28 24.43
N GLU A 966 29.09 -3.71 25.62
CA GLU A 966 30.07 -3.57 26.70
C GLU A 966 30.89 -4.86 26.94
N GLY A 967 32.22 -4.72 26.95
CA GLY A 967 33.17 -5.82 27.09
C GLY A 967 33.53 -6.59 25.80
N GLN A 968 32.79 -6.42 24.70
CA GLN A 968 33.09 -7.03 23.39
C GLN A 968 34.21 -6.25 22.67
N GLU A 969 34.98 -6.94 21.82
CA GLU A 969 36.04 -6.31 21.00
C GLU A 969 35.44 -5.60 19.76
N LEU A 970 36.05 -4.49 19.37
CA LEU A 970 35.61 -3.66 18.24
C LEU A 970 35.99 -4.29 16.90
N SER A 971 35.02 -4.92 16.23
CA SER A 971 35.20 -5.44 14.88
C SER A 971 35.44 -4.32 13.85
N GLY A 972 36.43 -4.50 12.97
CA GLY A 972 36.69 -3.57 11.86
C GLY A 972 37.70 -2.46 12.16
N TYR A 973 38.30 -2.45 13.35
CA TYR A 973 39.44 -1.60 13.70
C TYR A 973 40.67 -2.47 14.00
N SER A 974 41.83 -2.07 13.49
CA SER A 974 43.03 -2.92 13.41
C SER A 974 44.31 -2.30 13.99
N LYS A 975 44.31 -0.98 14.29
CA LYS A 975 45.49 -0.32 14.88
C LYS A 975 45.71 -0.74 16.34
N GLU A 976 44.63 -0.86 17.11
CA GLU A 976 44.66 -1.17 18.55
C GLU A 976 43.47 -2.06 18.93
N LYS A 977 43.61 -2.85 20.00
CA LYS A 977 42.55 -3.74 20.52
C LYS A 977 41.58 -3.00 21.43
N ILE A 978 40.65 -2.27 20.83
CA ILE A 978 39.61 -1.54 21.55
C ILE A 978 38.47 -2.48 21.95
N LYS A 979 37.91 -2.27 23.15
CA LYS A 979 36.66 -2.87 23.59
C LYS A 979 35.59 -1.81 23.77
N TYR A 980 34.33 -2.19 23.55
CA TYR A 980 33.20 -1.35 23.90
C TYR A 980 33.14 -1.17 25.43
N VAL A 981 32.95 0.07 25.85
CA VAL A 981 32.76 0.49 27.25
C VAL A 981 31.41 1.17 27.43
N ASN A 982 30.94 1.35 28.65
CA ASN A 982 29.70 2.06 28.95
C ASN A 982 30.03 3.37 29.69
N LEU A 983 30.49 4.36 28.93
CA LEU A 983 30.90 5.65 29.49
C LEU A 983 29.69 6.46 29.96
N ASN A 984 29.68 6.79 31.26
CA ASN A 984 28.77 7.74 31.87
C ASN A 984 29.34 9.17 31.86
N THR A 985 28.55 10.15 32.30
CA THR A 985 28.91 11.57 32.28
C THR A 985 30.10 11.91 33.19
N GLU A 986 30.19 11.37 34.40
CA GLU A 986 31.32 11.63 35.30
C GLU A 986 32.62 11.02 34.75
N GLN A 987 32.55 9.81 34.17
CA GLN A 987 33.71 9.19 33.51
C GLN A 987 34.22 10.05 32.34
N ILE A 988 33.32 10.59 31.52
CA ILE A 988 33.70 11.46 30.39
C ILE A 988 34.32 12.78 30.86
N LYS A 989 33.79 13.34 31.95
CA LYS A 989 34.31 14.54 32.62
C LYS A 989 35.71 14.31 33.21
N ASP A 990 35.95 13.17 33.86
CA ASP A 990 37.28 12.79 34.34
C ASP A 990 38.26 12.51 33.20
N MET A 991 37.88 11.75 32.17
CA MET A 991 38.72 11.48 30.98
C MET A 991 39.11 12.77 30.24
N GLN A 992 38.18 13.71 30.10
CA GLN A 992 38.43 15.03 29.51
C GLN A 992 39.39 15.85 30.37
N LYS A 993 39.19 15.86 31.70
CA LYS A 993 40.05 16.56 32.67
C LYS A 993 41.48 16.02 32.67
N ASN A 994 41.63 14.70 32.50
CA ASN A 994 42.91 14.00 32.35
C ASN A 994 43.59 14.21 30.98
N GLY A 995 42.89 14.75 29.97
CA GLY A 995 43.42 14.93 28.61
C GLY A 995 43.55 13.63 27.82
N GLU A 996 42.66 12.66 28.04
CA GLU A 996 42.74 11.34 27.39
C GLU A 996 42.21 11.32 25.94
N VAL A 997 41.49 12.37 25.53
CA VAL A 997 40.75 12.49 24.27
C VAL A 997 40.89 13.90 23.69
N ASP A 998 41.30 14.00 22.43
CA ASP A 998 41.42 15.27 21.69
C ASP A 998 40.11 15.65 21.00
N CYS A 999 39.33 14.65 20.56
CA CYS A 999 38.05 14.85 19.88
C CYS A 999 36.96 13.86 20.32
N TRP A 1000 35.79 14.39 20.69
CA TRP A 1000 34.60 13.62 21.07
C TRP A 1000 33.57 13.63 19.94
N VAL A 1001 33.22 12.44 19.43
CA VAL A 1001 32.22 12.28 18.38
C VAL A 1001 30.95 11.67 18.95
N MET A 1002 29.87 12.44 18.95
CA MET A 1002 28.57 12.08 19.52
C MET A 1002 27.69 11.45 18.42
N ALA A 1003 27.82 10.14 18.23
CA ALA A 1003 26.99 9.32 17.35
C ALA A 1003 25.67 8.88 18.04
N LEU A 1004 25.01 9.83 18.70
CA LEU A 1004 23.83 9.59 19.54
C LEU A 1004 22.51 9.91 18.80
N PRO A 1005 21.37 9.31 19.21
CA PRO A 1005 20.05 9.77 18.79
C PRO A 1005 19.76 11.20 19.27
N ASN A 1006 18.90 11.91 18.53
CA ASN A 1006 18.45 13.26 18.90
C ASN A 1006 17.79 13.29 20.29
N GLY A 1007 17.96 14.39 21.02
CA GLY A 1007 17.50 14.63 22.38
C GLY A 1007 18.38 14.00 23.47
N ILE A 1008 19.57 13.51 23.12
CA ILE A 1008 20.46 12.75 24.00
C ILE A 1008 21.87 13.36 24.08
N CYS A 1009 22.24 14.29 23.18
CA CYS A 1009 23.62 14.80 23.11
C CYS A 1009 24.00 15.68 24.32
N THR A 1010 23.06 16.52 24.79
CA THR A 1010 23.31 17.60 25.77
C THR A 1010 24.05 17.18 27.05
N PRO A 1011 23.71 16.09 27.77
CA PRO A 1011 24.41 15.74 29.01
C PRO A 1011 25.87 15.30 28.79
N PHE A 1012 26.16 14.69 27.64
CA PHE A 1012 27.53 14.29 27.27
C PHE A 1012 28.36 15.52 26.85
N VAL A 1013 27.76 16.44 26.09
CA VAL A 1013 28.35 17.73 25.76
C VAL A 1013 28.64 18.54 27.02
N GLN A 1014 27.70 18.59 27.97
CA GLN A 1014 27.89 19.25 29.27
C GLN A 1014 29.06 18.63 30.05
N ALA A 1015 29.13 17.30 30.15
CA ALA A 1015 30.24 16.61 30.82
C ALA A 1015 31.63 16.95 30.23
N VAL A 1016 31.73 17.05 28.90
CA VAL A 1016 32.99 17.47 28.23
C VAL A 1016 33.30 18.95 28.53
N ASN A 1017 32.31 19.85 28.51
CA ASN A 1017 32.54 21.25 28.87
C ASN A 1017 32.91 21.42 30.36
N GLU A 1018 32.33 20.64 31.28
CA GLU A 1018 32.65 20.69 32.72
C GLU A 1018 34.01 20.08 33.07
N GLY A 1019 34.49 19.10 32.28
CA GLY A 1019 35.83 18.53 32.45
C GLY A 1019 36.94 19.36 31.78
N GLN A 1020 36.62 20.48 31.13
CA GLN A 1020 37.48 21.10 30.11
C GLN A 1020 38.72 21.80 30.67
N THR A 1021 39.82 21.05 30.83
CA THR A 1021 41.16 21.56 31.15
C THR A 1021 41.96 22.02 29.91
N ASN A 1022 41.66 21.45 28.74
CA ASN A 1022 42.31 21.71 27.45
C ASN A 1022 41.28 21.89 26.32
N LYS A 1023 41.68 22.49 25.19
CA LYS A 1023 40.88 22.58 23.96
C LYS A 1023 40.73 21.20 23.30
N SER A 1024 39.65 20.49 23.62
CA SER A 1024 39.15 19.36 22.82
C SER A 1024 38.07 19.81 21.82
N LEU A 1025 37.93 19.05 20.73
CA LEU A 1025 36.88 19.23 19.71
C LEU A 1025 35.66 18.36 20.04
N ILE A 1026 34.46 18.91 19.90
CA ILE A 1026 33.20 18.16 19.99
C ILE A 1026 32.51 18.16 18.62
N VAL A 1027 32.11 16.98 18.15
CA VAL A 1027 31.33 16.81 16.91
C VAL A 1027 30.01 16.11 17.21
N ASP A 1028 28.91 16.81 16.98
CA ASP A 1028 27.55 16.28 17.11
C ASP A 1028 27.08 15.70 15.76
N LEU A 1029 26.67 14.42 15.72
CA LEU A 1029 26.05 13.81 14.54
C LEU A 1029 24.51 13.81 14.60
N SER A 1030 23.94 14.12 15.76
CA SER A 1030 22.50 14.27 15.96
C SER A 1030 22.00 15.58 15.32
N ALA A 1031 20.75 15.97 15.59
CA ALA A 1031 20.22 17.27 15.21
C ALA A 1031 20.25 18.31 16.34
N ASP A 1032 20.73 17.94 17.53
CA ASP A 1032 20.55 18.70 18.78
C ASP A 1032 21.23 20.07 18.74
N HIS A 1033 22.30 20.23 17.95
CA HIS A 1033 23.05 21.47 17.82
C HIS A 1033 23.11 22.05 16.39
N ARG A 1034 22.28 21.57 15.45
CA ARG A 1034 22.26 22.08 14.05
C ARG A 1034 21.60 23.46 13.86
N PHE A 1035 20.98 23.98 14.91
CA PHE A 1035 20.25 25.26 14.92
C PHE A 1035 20.78 26.20 16.02
N ASN A 1036 22.04 26.04 16.43
CA ASN A 1036 22.69 26.88 17.44
C ASN A 1036 23.88 27.61 16.81
N ASP A 1037 23.83 28.94 16.73
CA ASP A 1037 24.88 29.80 16.18
C ASP A 1037 26.23 29.72 16.96
N GLU A 1038 26.25 29.16 18.17
CA GLU A 1038 27.50 28.82 18.89
C GLU A 1038 28.26 27.61 18.29
N TRP A 1039 27.61 26.84 17.41
CA TRP A 1039 28.18 25.64 16.80
C TRP A 1039 28.47 25.88 15.31
N THR A 1040 29.65 25.49 14.86
CA THR A 1040 30.00 25.58 13.45
C THR A 1040 29.25 24.51 12.67
N TYR A 1041 28.38 24.92 11.74
CA TYR A 1041 27.62 23.97 10.92
C TYR A 1041 28.53 23.25 9.92
N GLY A 1042 28.50 21.92 9.95
CA GLY A 1042 29.50 21.02 9.39
C GLY A 1042 29.55 20.88 7.86
N LEU A 1043 29.43 21.96 7.07
CA LEU A 1043 29.33 21.94 5.61
C LEU A 1043 30.37 22.87 4.93
N PRO A 1044 31.67 22.47 4.85
CA PRO A 1044 32.77 23.33 4.38
C PRO A 1044 32.68 23.79 2.93
N GLU A 1045 31.90 23.11 2.09
CA GLU A 1045 31.70 23.47 0.67
C GLU A 1045 30.81 24.71 0.46
N LEU A 1046 30.09 25.13 1.51
CA LEU A 1046 29.29 26.37 1.53
C LEU A 1046 29.76 27.39 2.57
N GLY A 1047 30.43 26.96 3.64
CA GLY A 1047 30.99 27.83 4.69
C GLY A 1047 32.42 28.32 4.44
N ASP A 1048 32.95 29.11 5.37
CA ASP A 1048 34.35 29.55 5.37
C ASP A 1048 35.25 28.52 6.09
N ARG A 1049 36.18 27.91 5.34
CA ARG A 1049 37.14 26.90 5.83
C ARG A 1049 38.08 27.39 6.94
N GLU A 1050 38.35 28.69 7.06
CA GLU A 1050 39.16 29.22 8.18
C GLU A 1050 38.37 29.26 9.50
N SER A 1051 37.04 29.36 9.44
CA SER A 1051 36.19 29.25 10.65
C SER A 1051 36.24 27.85 11.28
N PHE A 1052 36.22 26.78 10.47
CA PHE A 1052 36.28 25.39 10.94
C PHE A 1052 37.57 25.09 11.71
N ARG A 1053 38.73 25.60 11.25
CA ARG A 1053 40.04 25.45 11.91
C ARG A 1053 40.12 26.02 13.32
N ASN A 1054 39.21 26.94 13.65
CA ASN A 1054 39.16 27.59 14.96
C ASN A 1054 38.03 27.04 15.85
N SER A 1055 37.22 26.11 15.32
CA SER A 1055 36.05 25.57 16.01
C SER A 1055 36.42 24.49 17.02
N THR A 1056 35.77 24.54 18.19
CA THR A 1056 35.78 23.46 19.20
C THR A 1056 34.44 22.71 19.25
N LYS A 1057 33.44 23.12 18.46
CA LYS A 1057 32.06 22.62 18.51
C LYS A 1057 31.44 22.63 17.11
N ILE A 1058 31.32 21.45 16.49
CA ILE A 1058 30.79 21.28 15.12
C ILE A 1058 29.50 20.46 15.15
N SER A 1059 28.43 20.99 14.54
CA SER A 1059 27.18 20.26 14.34
C SER A 1059 27.12 19.73 12.91
N ASN A 1060 27.21 18.41 12.74
CA ASN A 1060 27.30 17.79 11.43
C ASN A 1060 25.93 17.86 10.72
N PRO A 1061 25.87 18.25 9.44
CA PRO A 1061 24.62 18.34 8.69
C PRO A 1061 23.94 16.98 8.54
N GLY A 1062 22.62 17.00 8.36
CA GLY A 1062 21.85 15.81 7.99
C GLY A 1062 22.09 15.40 6.54
N CYS A 1063 22.09 14.11 6.24
CA CYS A 1063 22.34 13.57 4.90
C CYS A 1063 21.47 14.19 3.79
N TYR A 1064 20.18 14.37 4.05
CA TYR A 1064 19.25 15.06 3.14
C TYR A 1064 19.54 16.56 3.03
N ALA A 1065 19.89 17.21 4.15
CA ALA A 1065 20.19 18.63 4.17
C ALA A 1065 21.49 18.95 3.41
N THR A 1066 22.51 18.12 3.56
CA THR A 1066 23.79 18.18 2.83
C THR A 1066 23.55 18.20 1.32
N GLY A 1067 22.87 17.17 0.79
CA GLY A 1067 22.59 17.09 -0.64
C GLY A 1067 21.68 18.23 -1.14
N SER A 1068 20.67 18.62 -0.35
CA SER A 1068 19.71 19.66 -0.77
C SER A 1068 20.33 21.05 -0.81
N GLN A 1069 21.18 21.40 0.16
CA GLN A 1069 21.88 22.68 0.18
C GLN A 1069 22.85 22.80 -0.99
N LEU A 1070 23.64 21.75 -1.26
CA LEU A 1070 24.52 21.69 -2.44
C LEU A 1070 23.73 21.70 -3.77
N SER A 1071 22.47 21.27 -3.76
CA SER A 1071 21.59 21.35 -4.94
C SER A 1071 21.02 22.74 -5.19
N ILE A 1072 20.97 23.63 -4.19
CA ILE A 1072 20.25 24.92 -4.26
C ILE A 1072 21.20 26.11 -4.22
N ALA A 1073 22.32 26.01 -3.50
CA ALA A 1073 23.26 27.10 -3.26
C ALA A 1073 23.74 27.86 -4.52
N PRO A 1074 24.06 27.20 -5.67
CA PRO A 1074 24.49 27.92 -6.88
C PRO A 1074 23.40 28.78 -7.52
N LEU A 1075 22.12 28.52 -7.20
CA LEU A 1075 20.97 29.21 -7.78
C LEU A 1075 20.28 30.19 -6.84
N LEU A 1076 20.65 30.28 -5.55
CA LEU A 1076 20.03 31.17 -4.56
C LEU A 1076 19.72 32.61 -5.05
N PRO A 1077 20.62 33.31 -5.77
CA PRO A 1077 20.35 34.67 -6.27
C PRO A 1077 19.25 34.75 -7.34
N TYR A 1078 18.87 33.60 -7.92
CA TYR A 1078 17.98 33.49 -9.08
C TYR A 1078 16.65 32.81 -8.75
N ILE A 1079 16.41 32.40 -7.51
CA ILE A 1079 15.16 31.74 -7.12
C ILE A 1079 14.02 32.77 -7.00
N SER A 1080 12.86 32.52 -7.62
CA SER A 1080 11.66 33.36 -7.48
C SER A 1080 10.79 32.94 -6.29
N GLU A 1081 10.42 31.67 -6.22
CA GLU A 1081 9.45 31.09 -5.28
C GLU A 1081 10.08 29.94 -4.49
N THR A 1082 9.39 29.42 -3.47
CA THR A 1082 9.87 28.33 -2.60
C THR A 1082 10.29 27.08 -3.39
N PRO A 1083 11.58 26.67 -3.37
CA PRO A 1083 12.02 25.42 -3.97
C PRO A 1083 11.32 24.21 -3.33
N THR A 1084 11.06 23.18 -4.12
CA THR A 1084 10.44 21.94 -3.64
C THR A 1084 11.36 20.75 -3.91
N ILE A 1085 11.65 19.98 -2.86
CA ILE A 1085 12.61 18.87 -2.86
C ILE A 1085 11.85 17.57 -2.55
N PHE A 1086 11.81 16.64 -3.50
CA PHE A 1086 11.38 15.27 -3.23
C PHE A 1086 12.61 14.39 -3.02
N GLY A 1087 12.75 13.79 -1.84
CA GLY A 1087 13.95 13.02 -1.47
C GLY A 1087 13.62 11.56 -1.17
N VAL A 1088 14.43 10.63 -1.67
CA VAL A 1088 14.30 9.18 -1.40
C VAL A 1088 15.63 8.62 -0.93
N SER A 1089 15.67 8.04 0.28
CA SER A 1089 16.85 7.40 0.86
C SER A 1089 16.73 5.88 0.99
N GLY A 1090 17.88 5.23 1.16
CA GLY A 1090 17.96 3.84 1.54
C GLY A 1090 17.57 3.63 3.00
N TYR A 1091 17.12 2.41 3.32
CA TYR A 1091 16.50 2.10 4.61
C TYR A 1091 17.45 2.12 5.81
N SER A 1092 18.76 2.14 5.59
CA SER A 1092 19.75 2.45 6.64
C SER A 1092 19.57 3.84 7.26
N GLY A 1093 18.95 4.79 6.54
CA GLY A 1093 18.65 6.14 7.03
C GLY A 1093 17.64 6.18 8.17
N ALA A 1094 16.86 5.12 8.39
CA ALA A 1094 15.99 4.97 9.57
C ALA A 1094 16.69 4.31 10.78
N GLY A 1095 18.01 4.10 10.71
CA GLY A 1095 18.82 3.55 11.80
C GLY A 1095 18.65 2.05 12.02
N THR A 1096 19.00 1.57 13.21
CA THR A 1096 19.07 0.13 13.55
C THR A 1096 17.92 -0.38 14.43
N LYS A 1097 17.04 0.49 14.91
CA LYS A 1097 15.88 0.11 15.74
C LYS A 1097 14.72 -0.32 14.83
N PRO A 1098 14.16 -1.54 14.96
CA PRO A 1098 13.14 -2.05 14.03
C PRO A 1098 11.90 -1.14 13.89
N SER A 1099 11.49 -0.91 12.65
CA SER A 1099 10.37 -0.07 12.25
C SER A 1099 9.96 -0.40 10.80
N PRO A 1100 8.77 0.01 10.32
CA PRO A 1100 8.41 -0.10 8.90
C PRO A 1100 9.37 0.63 7.95
N LYS A 1101 10.13 1.62 8.46
CA LYS A 1101 11.09 2.43 7.69
C LYS A 1101 12.47 1.79 7.55
N ASN A 1102 12.73 0.65 8.22
CA ASN A 1102 13.94 -0.17 8.07
C ASN A 1102 13.69 -1.69 8.05
N ASP A 1103 12.44 -2.13 7.83
CA ASP A 1103 12.13 -3.52 7.47
C ASP A 1103 12.19 -3.69 5.94
N PRO A 1104 13.17 -4.43 5.39
CA PRO A 1104 13.28 -4.63 3.94
C PRO A 1104 12.08 -5.37 3.33
N LYS A 1105 11.28 -6.10 4.13
CA LYS A 1105 10.06 -6.77 3.68
C LYS A 1105 8.90 -5.79 3.54
N PHE A 1106 8.74 -4.88 4.50
CA PHE A 1106 7.68 -3.85 4.44
C PHE A 1106 7.94 -2.83 3.32
N LEU A 1107 9.22 -2.61 3.00
CA LEU A 1107 9.65 -1.78 1.89
C LEU A 1107 9.72 -2.52 0.54
N GLU A 1108 9.51 -3.84 0.49
CA GLU A 1108 9.59 -4.59 -0.76
C GLU A 1108 8.51 -4.12 -1.75
N ASN A 1109 8.95 -3.69 -2.94
CA ASN A 1109 8.11 -3.07 -3.98
C ASN A 1109 7.34 -1.80 -3.52
N ASN A 1110 7.77 -1.16 -2.43
CA ASN A 1110 7.07 -0.06 -1.75
C ASN A 1110 8.00 1.16 -1.54
N MET A 1111 7.43 2.35 -1.34
CA MET A 1111 8.15 3.53 -0.85
C MET A 1111 7.25 4.30 0.11
N ILE A 1112 7.75 4.64 1.30
CA ILE A 1112 6.95 5.30 2.35
C ILE A 1112 7.59 6.60 2.84
N PRO A 1113 6.79 7.62 3.20
CA PRO A 1113 7.33 8.89 3.70
C PRO A 1113 7.97 8.74 5.10
N TYR A 1114 9.04 9.50 5.35
CA TYR A 1114 9.50 9.75 6.72
C TYR A 1114 8.54 10.70 7.45
N SER A 1115 8.11 11.76 6.76
CA SER A 1115 7.00 12.65 7.08
C SER A 1115 6.46 13.24 5.77
N LEU A 1116 5.27 13.86 5.80
CA LEU A 1116 4.70 14.57 4.65
C LEU A 1116 5.06 16.07 4.63
N THR A 1117 5.21 16.66 5.82
CA THR A 1117 5.64 18.05 6.09
C THR A 1117 6.52 18.08 7.34
N ASP A 1118 7.08 19.24 7.71
CA ASP A 1118 7.69 19.52 9.02
C ASP A 1118 8.90 18.64 9.38
N HIS A 1119 9.47 17.94 8.41
CA HIS A 1119 10.60 17.07 8.67
C HIS A 1119 11.83 17.91 9.05
N ILE A 1120 12.62 17.47 10.03
CA ILE A 1120 13.69 18.30 10.61
C ILE A 1120 14.67 18.88 9.57
N HIS A 1121 14.98 18.14 8.52
CA HIS A 1121 15.80 18.59 7.38
C HIS A 1121 15.18 19.75 6.59
N GLU A 1122 13.86 19.88 6.49
CA GLU A 1122 13.18 21.01 5.83
C GLU A 1122 13.54 22.34 6.50
N ARG A 1123 13.48 22.36 7.83
CA ARG A 1123 13.88 23.50 8.67
C ARG A 1123 15.40 23.71 8.62
N GLU A 1124 16.18 22.62 8.64
CA GLU A 1124 17.66 22.66 8.57
C GLU A 1124 18.14 23.32 7.27
N ILE A 1125 17.59 22.90 6.12
CA ILE A 1125 17.88 23.49 4.80
C ILE A 1125 17.42 24.94 4.77
N SER A 1126 16.20 25.23 5.24
CA SER A 1126 15.63 26.57 5.20
C SER A 1126 16.42 27.60 6.02
N TYR A 1127 16.92 27.20 7.19
CA TYR A 1127 17.72 28.03 8.08
C TYR A 1127 19.12 28.29 7.49
N HIS A 1128 19.86 27.26 7.09
CA HIS A 1128 21.24 27.41 6.58
C HIS A 1128 21.34 28.01 5.17
N LEU A 1129 20.28 27.93 4.34
CA LEU A 1129 20.20 28.68 3.08
C LEU A 1129 19.66 30.10 3.23
N GLY A 1130 19.17 30.49 4.41
CA GLY A 1130 18.46 31.76 4.63
C GLY A 1130 17.17 31.90 3.80
N ARG A 1131 16.61 30.79 3.29
CA ARG A 1131 15.47 30.77 2.37
C ARG A 1131 14.66 29.48 2.51
N ALA A 1132 13.35 29.63 2.73
CA ALA A 1132 12.43 28.52 2.88
C ALA A 1132 12.45 27.55 1.68
N VAL A 1133 12.30 26.26 1.97
CA VAL A 1133 12.10 25.17 1.02
C VAL A 1133 10.97 24.25 1.49
N ASN A 1134 10.30 23.57 0.56
CA ASN A 1134 9.40 22.46 0.86
C ASN A 1134 10.17 21.14 0.67
N PHE A 1135 10.06 20.18 1.58
CA PHE A 1135 10.85 18.94 1.54
C PHE A 1135 10.06 17.70 1.94
N ILE A 1136 9.95 16.75 1.01
CA ILE A 1136 9.15 15.52 1.15
C ILE A 1136 10.08 14.28 1.15
N PRO A 1137 10.53 13.80 2.33
CA PRO A 1137 11.41 12.64 2.47
C PRO A 1137 10.68 11.29 2.41
N HIS A 1138 11.24 10.33 1.69
CA HIS A 1138 10.76 8.95 1.54
C HIS A 1138 11.89 7.92 1.76
N VAL A 1139 11.52 6.67 2.06
CA VAL A 1139 12.44 5.53 2.15
C VAL A 1139 12.05 4.42 1.18
N ALA A 1140 13.06 3.76 0.62
CA ALA A 1140 12.94 2.75 -0.43
C ALA A 1140 13.73 1.46 -0.09
N PRO A 1141 13.45 0.31 -0.74
CA PRO A 1141 14.00 -1.01 -0.40
C PRO A 1141 15.51 -1.23 -0.62
N PHE A 1142 16.27 -0.22 -1.07
CA PHE A 1142 17.73 -0.32 -1.15
C PHE A 1142 18.39 0.10 0.17
N PHE A 1143 19.57 -0.46 0.50
CA PHE A 1143 20.16 -0.28 1.84
C PHE A 1143 20.67 1.15 2.11
N GLN A 1144 21.47 1.73 1.22
CA GLN A 1144 22.11 3.04 1.42
C GLN A 1144 22.24 3.83 0.11
N GLY A 1145 22.24 5.16 0.24
CA GLY A 1145 22.15 6.14 -0.84
C GLY A 1145 20.95 7.08 -0.66
N ILE A 1146 20.96 8.20 -1.36
CA ILE A 1146 19.85 9.15 -1.50
C ILE A 1146 19.78 9.59 -2.96
N THR A 1147 18.56 9.81 -3.46
CA THR A 1147 18.30 10.70 -4.60
C THR A 1147 17.40 11.85 -4.17
N LEU A 1148 17.68 13.06 -4.67
CA LEU A 1148 16.92 14.28 -4.45
C LEU A 1148 16.48 14.81 -5.81
N THR A 1149 15.18 14.99 -5.99
CA THR A 1149 14.60 15.71 -7.14
C THR A 1149 14.26 17.12 -6.67
N VAL A 1150 15.06 18.10 -7.10
CA VAL A 1150 15.00 19.48 -6.62
C VAL A 1150 14.41 20.37 -7.71
N ASN A 1151 13.18 20.85 -7.51
CA ASN A 1151 12.46 21.73 -8.41
C ASN A 1151 12.56 23.19 -7.93
N ILE A 1152 13.18 24.05 -8.74
CA ILE A 1152 13.54 25.42 -8.40
C ILE A 1152 12.86 26.39 -9.40
N PRO A 1153 11.89 27.21 -8.94
CA PRO A 1153 11.35 28.33 -9.70
C PRO A 1153 12.38 29.48 -9.83
N LEU A 1154 12.50 30.09 -11.02
CA LEU A 1154 13.56 31.04 -11.35
C LEU A 1154 13.01 32.42 -11.73
N SER A 1155 13.64 33.47 -11.20
CA SER A 1155 13.29 34.88 -11.39
C SER A 1155 13.60 35.43 -12.79
N LYS A 1156 14.57 34.83 -13.49
CA LYS A 1156 14.91 35.09 -14.89
C LYS A 1156 14.95 33.79 -15.71
N THR A 1157 14.95 33.93 -17.03
CA THR A 1157 15.07 32.79 -17.96
C THR A 1157 16.51 32.30 -18.06
N PHE A 1158 16.68 30.99 -18.09
CA PHE A 1158 17.96 30.30 -18.34
C PHE A 1158 17.80 29.18 -19.37
N ARG A 1159 18.93 28.69 -19.89
CA ARG A 1159 19.10 27.42 -20.61
C ARG A 1159 19.75 26.36 -19.70
N SER A 1160 19.58 25.08 -20.03
CA SER A 1160 20.19 23.96 -19.27
C SER A 1160 21.72 24.10 -19.13
N ALA A 1161 22.41 24.46 -20.21
CA ALA A 1161 23.85 24.70 -20.19
C ALA A 1161 24.27 25.88 -19.28
N GLU A 1162 23.49 26.97 -19.25
CA GLU A 1162 23.76 28.14 -18.40
C GLU A 1162 23.54 27.82 -16.91
N ILE A 1163 22.56 26.96 -16.58
CA ILE A 1163 22.40 26.44 -15.22
C ILE A 1163 23.60 25.56 -14.87
N ARG A 1164 23.94 24.57 -15.70
CA ARG A 1164 25.07 23.65 -15.50
C ARG A 1164 26.36 24.43 -15.23
N GLU A 1165 26.67 25.43 -16.03
CA GLU A 1165 27.89 26.24 -15.90
C GLU A 1165 28.01 26.88 -14.51
N LEU A 1166 26.91 27.32 -13.90
CA LEU A 1166 26.92 27.85 -12.52
C LEU A 1166 27.30 26.79 -11.48
N TYR A 1167 26.94 25.52 -11.68
CA TYR A 1167 27.34 24.42 -10.78
C TYR A 1167 28.80 24.03 -11.02
N GLU A 1168 29.25 23.97 -12.27
CA GLU A 1168 30.64 23.69 -12.62
C GLU A 1168 31.58 24.78 -12.11
N GLN A 1169 31.21 26.06 -12.24
CA GLN A 1169 31.95 27.18 -11.65
C GLN A 1169 31.93 27.16 -10.11
N LYS A 1170 30.78 26.90 -9.47
CA LYS A 1170 30.66 26.92 -8.00
C LYS A 1170 31.35 25.73 -7.32
N TYR A 1171 31.55 24.60 -8.01
CA TYR A 1171 32.12 23.37 -7.45
C TYR A 1171 33.40 22.88 -8.12
N ALA A 1172 34.07 23.70 -8.95
CA ALA A 1172 35.29 23.34 -9.68
C ALA A 1172 36.42 22.75 -8.80
N ASP A 1173 36.67 23.37 -7.63
CA ASP A 1173 37.71 22.94 -6.68
C ASP A 1173 37.23 21.87 -5.68
N GLU A 1174 35.93 21.57 -5.62
CA GLU A 1174 35.36 20.71 -4.58
C GLU A 1174 35.49 19.22 -4.91
N LYS A 1175 36.56 18.60 -4.43
CA LYS A 1175 36.92 17.21 -4.78
C LYS A 1175 35.82 16.18 -4.48
N LEU A 1176 35.02 16.40 -3.44
CA LEU A 1176 33.93 15.51 -3.02
C LEU A 1176 32.58 15.83 -3.71
N ILE A 1177 32.55 16.75 -4.66
CA ILE A 1177 31.38 17.05 -5.50
C ILE A 1177 31.74 16.72 -6.96
N LYS A 1178 30.78 16.16 -7.70
CA LYS A 1178 30.87 15.92 -9.14
C LYS A 1178 29.61 16.43 -9.83
N VAL A 1179 29.78 17.44 -10.67
CA VAL A 1179 28.75 17.83 -11.63
C VAL A 1179 28.81 16.86 -12.81
N VAL A 1180 27.65 16.40 -13.28
CA VAL A 1180 27.51 15.44 -14.39
C VAL A 1180 26.36 15.83 -15.32
N ASP A 1181 26.51 15.48 -16.59
CA ASP A 1181 25.53 15.71 -17.66
C ASP A 1181 24.20 14.98 -17.40
N ASP A 1182 24.29 13.66 -17.28
CA ASP A 1182 23.16 12.74 -17.11
C ASP A 1182 22.49 12.87 -15.73
N VAL A 1183 21.33 12.23 -15.58
CA VAL A 1183 20.67 12.03 -14.28
C VAL A 1183 21.51 11.07 -13.42
N PRO A 1184 22.14 11.50 -12.31
CA PRO A 1184 22.89 10.60 -11.44
C PRO A 1184 21.96 9.63 -10.72
N LEU A 1185 22.38 8.37 -10.59
CA LEU A 1185 21.59 7.28 -10.03
C LEU A 1185 22.14 6.83 -8.67
N VAL A 1186 21.25 6.46 -7.75
CA VAL A 1186 21.60 6.02 -6.39
C VAL A 1186 22.60 4.86 -6.37
N LYS A 1187 22.48 3.92 -7.32
CA LYS A 1187 23.38 2.77 -7.47
C LYS A 1187 24.85 3.20 -7.67
N ASP A 1188 25.07 4.38 -8.27
CA ASP A 1188 26.38 4.92 -8.63
C ASP A 1188 26.92 5.92 -7.59
N ILE A 1189 26.22 6.09 -6.46
CA ILE A 1189 26.69 6.83 -5.27
C ILE A 1189 26.78 5.96 -4.01
N SER A 1190 26.05 4.85 -3.97
CA SER A 1190 26.05 3.91 -2.84
C SER A 1190 27.48 3.42 -2.56
N LYS A 1191 27.93 3.54 -1.30
CA LYS A 1191 29.32 3.28 -0.85
C LYS A 1191 30.38 4.24 -1.42
N LYS A 1192 30.02 5.47 -1.81
CA LYS A 1192 30.97 6.51 -2.24
C LYS A 1192 30.99 7.72 -1.31
N HIS A 1193 32.14 8.38 -1.29
CA HIS A 1193 32.46 9.51 -0.40
C HIS A 1193 32.10 10.87 -1.00
N ILE A 1194 31.40 10.89 -2.14
CA ILE A 1194 31.14 12.07 -2.95
C ILE A 1194 29.64 12.36 -3.09
N VAL A 1195 29.31 13.54 -3.61
CA VAL A 1195 27.99 13.96 -4.09
C VAL A 1195 28.03 14.04 -5.62
N LYS A 1196 26.99 13.53 -6.31
CA LYS A 1196 26.81 13.75 -7.76
C LYS A 1196 25.58 14.62 -8.01
N ILE A 1197 25.73 15.69 -8.79
CA ILE A 1197 24.67 16.64 -9.16
C ILE A 1197 24.56 16.66 -10.69
N GLY A 1198 23.36 16.47 -11.25
CA GLY A 1198 23.17 16.43 -12.69
C GLY A 1198 21.71 16.44 -13.13
N GLY A 1199 21.46 16.07 -14.40
CA GLY A 1199 20.11 16.00 -14.95
C GLY A 1199 19.38 17.34 -14.98
N PHE A 1200 20.06 18.41 -15.43
CA PHE A 1200 19.61 19.80 -15.40
C PHE A 1200 18.43 20.11 -16.35
N GLY A 1201 17.24 19.60 -16.02
CA GLY A 1201 16.01 19.76 -16.81
C GLY A 1201 15.37 21.14 -16.65
N VAL A 1202 15.66 22.05 -17.58
CA VAL A 1202 15.04 23.40 -17.62
C VAL A 1202 13.73 23.36 -18.42
N HIS A 1203 12.67 23.95 -17.87
CA HIS A 1203 11.36 24.07 -18.52
C HIS A 1203 11.41 25.00 -19.75
N SER A 1204 10.52 24.79 -20.73
CA SER A 1204 10.49 25.56 -21.99
C SER A 1204 10.34 27.08 -21.83
N SER A 1205 9.78 27.55 -20.71
CA SER A 1205 9.72 28.97 -20.35
C SER A 1205 11.02 29.56 -19.79
N GLY A 1206 12.06 28.75 -19.57
CA GLY A 1206 13.33 29.14 -18.93
C GLY A 1206 13.23 29.48 -17.44
N LYS A 1207 12.03 29.62 -16.86
CA LYS A 1207 11.78 30.10 -15.49
C LYS A 1207 11.62 28.99 -14.43
N ARG A 1208 12.00 27.75 -14.74
CA ARG A 1208 11.97 26.63 -13.78
C ARG A 1208 13.03 25.60 -14.17
N VAL A 1209 13.77 25.09 -13.21
CA VAL A 1209 14.69 23.96 -13.41
C VAL A 1209 14.39 22.84 -12.42
N VAL A 1210 14.57 21.60 -12.88
CA VAL A 1210 14.63 20.41 -12.05
C VAL A 1210 16.06 19.87 -12.11
N ILE A 1211 16.62 19.53 -10.95
CA ILE A 1211 17.99 19.03 -10.80
C ILE A 1211 17.94 17.74 -9.96
N ILE A 1212 18.73 16.74 -10.34
CA ILE A 1212 18.84 15.48 -9.61
C ILE A 1212 20.19 15.40 -8.91
N THR A 1213 20.16 15.21 -7.59
CA THR A 1213 21.36 15.09 -6.75
C THR A 1213 21.35 13.76 -5.99
N THR A 1214 22.49 13.09 -5.95
CA THR A 1214 22.67 11.83 -5.22
C THR A 1214 23.85 11.92 -4.26
N ILE A 1215 23.69 11.30 -3.08
CA ILE A 1215 24.65 11.30 -1.97
C ILE A 1215 24.50 10.00 -1.17
N ASP A 1216 25.59 9.44 -0.63
CA ASP A 1216 25.48 8.30 0.29
C ASP A 1216 25.09 8.77 1.70
N ASN A 1217 23.99 8.24 2.27
CA ASN A 1217 23.46 8.70 3.56
C ASN A 1217 24.29 8.31 4.79
N LEU A 1218 25.23 7.36 4.67
CA LEU A 1218 26.09 6.91 5.76
C LEU A 1218 27.50 7.51 5.65
N LEU A 1219 27.98 7.72 4.41
CA LEU A 1219 29.29 8.28 4.12
C LEU A 1219 29.25 9.80 3.99
N LYS A 1220 29.12 10.36 2.78
CA LYS A 1220 29.14 11.82 2.57
C LYS A 1220 27.97 12.57 3.22
N GLY A 1221 26.86 11.89 3.47
CA GLY A 1221 25.75 12.40 4.26
C GLY A 1221 25.91 12.27 5.78
N ALA A 1222 26.98 11.66 6.29
CA ALA A 1222 27.27 11.55 7.72
C ALA A 1222 28.76 11.33 8.05
N ALA A 1223 29.27 10.07 8.02
CA ALA A 1223 30.58 9.73 8.57
C ALA A 1223 31.78 10.37 7.85
N THR A 1224 31.70 10.56 6.53
CA THR A 1224 32.74 11.24 5.74
C THR A 1224 32.69 12.75 5.93
N GLN A 1225 31.50 13.34 6.06
CA GLN A 1225 31.35 14.75 6.44
C GLN A 1225 31.97 15.01 7.82
N ALA A 1226 31.71 14.11 8.78
CA ALA A 1226 32.28 14.19 10.12
C ALA A 1226 33.83 14.13 10.09
N LEU A 1227 34.43 13.24 9.31
CA LEU A 1227 35.89 13.18 9.18
C LEU A 1227 36.45 14.43 8.47
N GLN A 1228 35.82 14.92 7.41
CA GLN A 1228 36.23 16.15 6.72
C GLN A 1228 36.22 17.36 7.67
N ASN A 1229 35.18 17.47 8.52
CA ASN A 1229 35.06 18.49 9.55
C ASN A 1229 36.15 18.36 10.64
N ILE A 1230 36.42 17.13 11.10
CA ILE A 1230 37.48 16.84 12.10
C ILE A 1230 38.87 17.16 11.53
N ASN A 1231 39.13 16.81 10.27
CA ASN A 1231 40.38 17.10 9.60
C ASN A 1231 40.66 18.61 9.56
N LEU A 1232 39.65 19.41 9.18
CA LEU A 1232 39.75 20.87 9.17
C LEU A 1232 39.98 21.44 10.57
N ALA A 1233 39.22 20.99 11.58
CA ALA A 1233 39.30 21.54 12.94
C ALA A 1233 40.55 21.11 13.73
N LEU A 1234 41.10 19.92 13.46
CA LEU A 1234 42.37 19.46 14.05
C LEU A 1234 43.60 19.81 13.19
N GLY A 1235 43.42 20.42 12.01
CA GLY A 1235 44.50 20.90 11.14
C GLY A 1235 45.24 19.82 10.33
N TYR A 1236 44.59 18.69 10.07
CA TYR A 1236 45.02 17.71 9.06
C TYR A 1236 44.66 18.18 7.63
N ASN A 1237 45.05 17.44 6.59
CA ASN A 1237 44.53 17.74 5.25
C ASN A 1237 43.03 17.40 5.18
N GLU A 1238 42.22 18.28 4.59
CA GLU A 1238 40.74 18.14 4.57
C GLU A 1238 40.26 16.74 4.14
N TYR A 1239 40.93 16.13 3.17
CA TYR A 1239 40.57 14.84 2.58
C TYR A 1239 41.39 13.66 3.12
N GLU A 1240 42.13 13.86 4.21
CA GLU A 1240 42.99 12.82 4.80
C GLU A 1240 42.17 11.67 5.38
N GLY A 1241 42.60 10.43 5.15
CA GLY A 1241 41.84 9.21 5.47
C GLY A 1241 40.52 9.01 4.70
N ILE A 1242 40.13 9.92 3.81
CA ILE A 1242 38.91 9.80 2.98
C ILE A 1242 39.27 9.18 1.61
N PRO A 1243 38.70 8.02 1.23
CA PRO A 1243 38.88 7.46 -0.10
C PRO A 1243 38.24 8.34 -1.17
N MET A 1244 38.98 8.68 -2.22
CA MET A 1244 38.57 9.64 -3.24
C MET A 1244 37.96 9.02 -4.51
N GLU A 1245 37.86 7.70 -4.59
CA GLU A 1245 37.42 6.94 -5.79
C GLU A 1245 36.23 6.03 -5.56
#